data_AF-A0A1L9WVV2-F1
#
_entry.id   AF-A0A1L9WVV2-F1
#
_cell.length_a   1.000
_cell.length_b   1.000
_cell.length_c   1.000
_cell.angle_alpha   90.00
_cell.angle_beta   90.00
_cell.angle_gamma   90.00
#
_symmetry.space_group_name_H-M   'P 1'
#
loop_
_entity.id
_entity.type
_entity.pdbx_description
1 polymer ?
#
loop_
_entity_poly.entity_id
_entity_poly.type
_entity_poly.pdbx_seq_one_letter_code
_entity_poly.pdbx_strand_id
1 'polypeptide(L)'
;MPHPHAPKKVAIIGAGPSGLVTAKTLLHHNAPRGLFLPTIFEKSPRIGGLWAAPATDGADTARDGGKTHRDKRGFVNPSMRTNLSRYTVAFSDLGWEEILPEDGGDGGEVPMFPQARQVRRYLEVYAERFLLREGVVRFGCEVTRVERGDAHGAGWVVEWVQAGDDTGTQTERFDYLVVASGYFARPVGPDIPGFEGRMVHSSAVQEMRDVQGLLERAGCSAGADAGGKLVVVGGSMSGVEAASAVALHLSSSAPGHAQLEVHHICSRPFWTVPTYLPRISPDQAPGTAVPFLPLDLVFYDRARRPPGQIEYAVGPLAPDQISRSNAWFRQLLGSEYARIGSVGVCPEDSELQPSWVAIGNDYAEYVRAGAVKVTIGRVAHLSSSNDRARLAINLPTGETSVLDNVAAIILATGFTPRDSLAFLPPSILSTLEYAPDDAFIPLILDNKGTSHSEIPDLGFVGFYRGPYWGVMEMQARSLAARWSTPPAEYPTPDHSPRIVTIPKETEPETEREKLRRLRNQTRHRSQFPMGDYVGLMESFARELGIPRLPIPSPSPNPDSDSAADQQNPLLDPVIPARYPYPPASSPSSPPDNLTARTLISLATTLPPIPSTVSTGEAPTATATATATAIFRALHGAWHFARTTTTTTTTTTRPHKNEPSASIPEPEPLDNKTESPTTGSALFKPRYTTLPGYEREYLYTETETETDPQPQDQAPSRPPRPITTEPSRSSDSNTTPGGGVKQSVYRLLGDGDGGSALRDSNRNRGARIHVWDWDCDAGTNTKSDADIGSGVKGDEGSRCASSSSSCQKGRVRGPPAERFSHSVRVSQASLGGGGFDRGDEHEQKDAGGNGSGRRWYRICGIGENTDGWGGATWEYTFYLEGVSIIRWECVSAIELESGRKLTRKVYLR
;
A
#
# COMPACT_ATOMS: atom_id res chain seq x y z
N MET A 1 7.62 3.63 48.50
CA MET A 1 8.63 2.75 49.09
C MET A 1 9.64 2.41 48.00
N PRO A 2 10.94 2.71 48.14
CA PRO A 2 11.95 2.17 47.23
C PRO A 2 12.00 0.65 47.38
N HIS A 3 12.16 -0.08 46.27
CA HIS A 3 12.35 -1.54 46.30
C HIS A 3 13.62 -1.87 47.10
N PRO A 4 13.63 -2.96 47.90
CA PRO A 4 14.75 -3.31 48.79
C PRO A 4 16.02 -3.81 48.06
N HIS A 5 16.06 -3.80 46.71
CA HIS A 5 17.18 -4.23 45.90
C HIS A 5 17.54 -3.18 44.85
N ALA A 6 18.83 -3.11 44.47
CA ALA A 6 19.31 -2.26 43.39
C ALA A 6 18.56 -2.58 42.06
N PRO A 7 18.33 -1.57 41.21
CA PRO A 7 17.64 -1.77 39.94
C PRO A 7 18.38 -2.77 39.05
N LYS A 8 17.62 -3.63 38.38
CA LYS A 8 18.11 -4.65 37.45
C LYS A 8 18.52 -4.02 36.13
N LYS A 9 19.78 -4.18 35.73
CA LYS A 9 20.31 -3.65 34.47
C LYS A 9 19.83 -4.49 33.29
N VAL A 10 19.30 -3.85 32.25
CA VAL A 10 18.82 -4.54 31.03
C VAL A 10 19.54 -4.00 29.80
N ALA A 11 20.30 -4.85 29.11
CA ALA A 11 20.86 -4.50 27.80
C ALA A 11 19.83 -4.74 26.70
N ILE A 12 19.62 -3.76 25.84
CA ILE A 12 18.70 -3.83 24.70
C ILE A 12 19.51 -3.56 23.43
N ILE A 13 19.53 -4.50 22.49
CA ILE A 13 20.35 -4.38 21.28
C ILE A 13 19.50 -3.80 20.15
N GLY A 14 19.70 -2.53 19.78
CA GLY A 14 19.02 -1.82 18.69
C GLY A 14 18.00 -0.78 19.14
N ALA A 15 18.00 0.41 18.50
CA ALA A 15 17.07 1.52 18.73
C ALA A 15 16.01 1.67 17.61
N GLY A 16 15.56 0.54 17.05
CA GLY A 16 14.35 0.49 16.23
C GLY A 16 13.06 0.49 17.07
N PRO A 17 11.87 0.35 16.44
CA PRO A 17 10.59 0.31 17.15
C PRO A 17 10.58 -0.66 18.35
N SER A 18 11.16 -1.84 18.16
CA SER A 18 11.23 -2.91 19.17
C SER A 18 12.05 -2.52 20.41
N GLY A 19 13.21 -1.90 20.22
CA GLY A 19 14.07 -1.49 21.33
C GLY A 19 13.48 -0.32 22.11
N LEU A 20 12.90 0.66 21.38
CA LEU A 20 12.25 1.82 21.99
C LEU A 20 11.06 1.42 22.85
N VAL A 21 10.15 0.59 22.33
CA VAL A 21 8.98 0.12 23.10
C VAL A 21 9.42 -0.75 24.29
N THR A 22 10.47 -1.55 24.14
CA THR A 22 11.03 -2.34 25.25
C THR A 22 11.55 -1.44 26.37
N ALA A 23 12.41 -0.47 26.06
CA ALA A 23 12.97 0.44 27.07
C ALA A 23 11.87 1.25 27.75
N LYS A 24 10.92 1.77 26.96
CA LYS A 24 9.76 2.51 27.45
C LYS A 24 8.94 1.64 28.40
N THR A 25 8.66 0.38 28.02
CA THR A 25 7.93 -0.56 28.87
C THR A 25 8.68 -0.77 30.17
N LEU A 26 9.96 -1.16 30.15
CA LEU A 26 10.72 -1.40 31.38
C LEU A 26 10.82 -0.17 32.31
N LEU A 27 10.81 1.05 31.76
CA LEU A 27 10.85 2.30 32.53
C LEU A 27 9.50 2.70 33.14
N HIS A 28 8.40 2.50 32.41
CA HIS A 28 7.11 3.14 32.72
C HIS A 28 5.92 2.17 32.82
N HIS A 29 6.00 0.95 32.26
CA HIS A 29 4.86 0.03 32.10
C HIS A 29 5.17 -1.40 32.55
N ASN A 30 4.18 -2.07 33.17
CA ASN A 30 4.19 -3.48 33.57
C ASN A 30 5.27 -3.90 34.59
N ALA A 31 6.19 -3.00 34.95
CA ALA A 31 7.19 -3.19 35.96
C ALA A 31 7.01 -2.16 37.09
N PRO A 32 7.26 -2.55 38.36
CA PRO A 32 7.37 -1.58 39.44
C PRO A 32 8.37 -0.47 39.11
N ARG A 33 8.00 0.80 39.36
CA ARG A 33 8.86 1.95 39.07
C ARG A 33 10.23 1.78 39.74
N GLY A 34 11.28 1.92 38.95
CA GLY A 34 12.66 1.80 39.41
C GLY A 34 13.15 0.36 39.59
N LEU A 35 12.39 -0.66 39.16
CA LEU A 35 12.87 -2.05 39.17
C LEU A 35 13.94 -2.29 38.11
N PHE A 36 13.81 -1.70 36.92
CA PHE A 36 14.73 -1.89 35.79
C PHE A 36 15.50 -0.62 35.43
N LEU A 37 16.72 -0.81 34.92
CA LEU A 37 17.58 0.21 34.34
C LEU A 37 17.98 -0.23 32.93
N PRO A 38 17.18 0.08 31.90
CA PRO A 38 17.48 -0.31 30.54
C PRO A 38 18.55 0.57 29.89
N THR A 39 19.36 -0.04 29.03
CA THR A 39 20.36 0.62 28.17
C THR A 39 20.24 0.04 26.76
N ILE A 40 19.90 0.89 25.80
CA ILE A 40 19.87 0.57 24.38
C ILE A 40 21.25 0.83 23.78
N PHE A 41 21.79 -0.17 23.08
CA PHE A 41 22.98 -0.04 22.24
C PHE A 41 22.56 0.03 20.76
N GLU A 42 22.84 1.15 20.10
CA GLU A 42 22.53 1.36 18.68
C GLU A 42 23.80 1.65 17.90
N LYS A 43 24.08 0.83 16.87
CA LYS A 43 25.27 0.97 16.03
C LYS A 43 25.24 2.23 15.15
N SER A 44 24.04 2.68 14.78
CA SER A 44 23.82 3.89 14.00
C SER A 44 23.90 5.15 14.89
N PRO A 45 24.19 6.34 14.33
CA PRO A 45 23.99 7.61 15.03
C PRO A 45 22.51 8.02 15.13
N ARG A 46 21.57 7.20 14.64
CA ARG A 46 20.14 7.55 14.51
C ARG A 46 19.20 6.49 15.06
N ILE A 47 18.09 6.96 15.61
CA ILE A 47 16.92 6.15 15.97
C ILE A 47 16.19 5.67 14.71
N GLY A 48 15.54 4.51 14.81
CA GLY A 48 14.53 4.08 13.84
C GLY A 48 14.81 2.73 13.19
N GLY A 49 16.03 2.21 13.30
CA GLY A 49 16.44 0.95 12.67
C GLY A 49 16.17 0.98 11.16
N LEU A 50 15.34 0.05 10.66
CA LEU A 50 14.92 0.01 9.25
C LEU A 50 14.30 1.34 8.77
N TRP A 51 13.64 2.06 9.67
CA TRP A 51 12.95 3.33 9.39
C TRP A 51 13.84 4.56 9.57
N ALA A 52 15.14 4.40 9.85
CA ALA A 52 16.10 5.52 9.99
C ALA A 52 16.48 6.15 8.64
N ALA A 53 15.49 6.34 7.75
CA ALA A 53 15.66 6.93 6.43
C ALA A 53 16.14 8.39 6.55
N PRO A 54 17.08 8.84 5.71
CA PRO A 54 17.60 10.21 5.78
C PRO A 54 16.52 11.24 5.47
N ALA A 55 16.62 12.41 6.09
CA ALA A 55 15.75 13.55 5.79
C ALA A 55 15.98 14.05 4.35
N THR A 56 14.92 14.53 3.70
CA THR A 56 14.93 14.95 2.28
C THR A 56 15.52 16.34 2.06
N ASP A 57 15.67 17.14 3.10
CA ASP A 57 16.11 18.54 3.10
C ASP A 57 17.64 18.70 3.25
N GLY A 58 18.38 17.59 3.35
CA GLY A 58 19.84 17.64 3.57
C GLY A 58 20.23 18.06 5.00
N ALA A 59 19.30 18.14 5.95
CA ALA A 59 19.66 18.38 7.36
C ALA A 59 20.64 17.31 7.90
N ASP A 60 20.53 16.09 7.37
CA ASP A 60 21.44 14.98 7.68
C ASP A 60 22.81 15.07 6.96
N THR A 61 22.97 15.89 5.90
CA THR A 61 24.26 16.01 5.16
C THR A 61 25.23 16.98 5.82
N ALA A 62 24.73 17.99 6.54
CA ALA A 62 25.55 18.97 7.25
C ALA A 62 26.31 18.41 8.48
N ARG A 63 25.85 17.29 9.05
CA ARG A 63 26.45 16.68 10.26
C ARG A 63 27.52 15.61 9.98
N ASP A 64 27.60 15.07 8.76
CA ASP A 64 28.29 13.79 8.48
C ASP A 64 29.46 13.86 7.47
N GLY A 65 30.23 14.96 7.47
CA GLY A 65 31.63 14.98 7.01
C GLY A 65 31.92 14.51 5.57
N GLY A 66 31.08 14.82 4.58
CA GLY A 66 31.48 14.78 3.16
C GLY A 66 31.46 13.41 2.42
N LYS A 67 31.01 12.31 3.05
CA LYS A 67 30.77 11.02 2.34
C LYS A 67 29.56 11.08 1.39
N THR A 68 29.63 10.39 0.23
CA THR A 68 28.63 10.48 -0.86
C THR A 68 27.20 10.04 -0.47
N HIS A 69 26.18 10.57 -1.16
CA HIS A 69 24.76 10.29 -0.92
C HIS A 69 24.32 8.82 -1.18
N ARG A 70 25.12 8.00 -1.88
CA ARG A 70 24.78 6.60 -2.19
C ARG A 70 25.23 5.63 -1.09
N ASP A 71 26.38 5.88 -0.47
CA ASP A 71 26.97 5.00 0.55
C ASP A 71 26.24 5.06 1.91
N LYS A 72 25.29 5.99 2.07
CA LYS A 72 24.57 6.28 3.32
C LYS A 72 23.09 5.93 3.31
N ARG A 73 22.56 5.39 2.21
CA ARG A 73 21.13 5.05 2.11
C ARG A 73 20.85 3.77 2.86
N GLY A 74 19.93 3.82 3.82
CA GLY A 74 19.33 2.62 4.41
C GLY A 74 18.57 1.82 3.35
N PHE A 75 17.93 0.72 3.75
CA PHE A 75 17.22 -0.15 2.79
C PHE A 75 15.86 0.38 2.32
N VAL A 76 15.42 1.54 2.82
CA VAL A 76 14.07 2.08 2.61
C VAL A 76 14.15 3.50 2.06
N ASN A 77 13.39 3.77 0.99
CA ASN A 77 13.21 5.11 0.46
C ASN A 77 12.46 6.00 1.49
N PRO A 78 12.94 7.21 1.82
CA PRO A 78 12.25 8.14 2.73
C PRO A 78 10.77 8.43 2.38
N SER A 79 10.42 8.40 1.09
CA SER A 79 9.07 8.64 0.57
C SER A 79 8.21 7.37 0.44
N MET A 80 8.77 6.17 0.70
CA MET A 80 8.01 4.92 0.70
C MET A 80 6.91 4.98 1.77
N ARG A 81 5.68 4.60 1.42
CA ARG A 81 4.56 4.53 2.37
C ARG A 81 4.52 3.20 3.11
N THR A 82 3.96 3.21 4.31
CA THR A 82 3.67 1.98 5.05
C THR A 82 2.62 1.15 4.32
N ASN A 83 2.74 -0.17 4.41
CA ASN A 83 1.74 -1.11 3.88
C ASN A 83 0.49 -1.20 4.76
N LEU A 84 0.59 -0.84 6.05
CA LEU A 84 -0.52 -0.85 7.00
C LEU A 84 -0.85 0.59 7.41
N SER A 85 -2.09 0.81 7.87
CA SER A 85 -2.57 2.14 8.22
C SER A 85 -1.88 2.71 9.46
N ARG A 86 -1.99 4.02 9.63
CA ARG A 86 -1.59 4.75 10.84
C ARG A 86 -2.15 4.13 12.13
N TYR A 87 -3.29 3.43 12.08
CA TYR A 87 -3.89 2.82 13.26
C TYR A 87 -3.13 1.59 13.76
N THR A 88 -2.46 0.84 12.87
CA THR A 88 -1.70 -0.37 13.25
C THR A 88 -0.20 -0.16 13.25
N VAL A 89 0.31 0.84 12.51
CA VAL A 89 1.70 1.33 12.59
C VAL A 89 1.79 2.40 13.68
N ALA A 90 1.44 2.04 14.91
CA ALA A 90 1.51 2.92 16.07
C ALA A 90 1.67 2.07 17.35
N PHE A 91 2.15 2.69 18.42
CA PHE A 91 2.06 2.15 19.78
C PHE A 91 0.78 2.65 20.46
N SER A 92 0.30 1.88 21.45
CA SER A 92 -0.99 2.14 22.10
C SER A 92 -1.13 3.51 22.77
N ASP A 93 -0.01 4.18 23.06
CA ASP A 93 0.06 5.41 23.85
C ASP A 93 0.71 6.60 23.14
N LEU A 94 0.84 6.52 21.81
CA LEU A 94 1.20 7.66 20.96
C LEU A 94 0.45 7.58 19.63
N GLY A 95 -0.55 8.44 19.47
CA GLY A 95 -1.31 8.60 18.22
C GLY A 95 -0.56 9.44 17.19
N TRP A 96 -0.85 9.24 15.91
CA TRP A 96 -0.22 10.02 14.84
C TRP A 96 -0.67 11.48 14.81
N GLU A 97 -1.83 11.78 15.39
CA GLU A 97 -2.41 13.12 15.53
C GLU A 97 -1.59 14.05 16.43
N GLU A 98 -0.60 13.51 17.14
CA GLU A 98 0.35 14.26 17.95
C GLU A 98 1.65 14.59 17.19
N ILE A 99 1.95 13.85 16.12
CA ILE A 99 3.20 13.98 15.37
C ILE A 99 3.08 15.04 14.28
N LEU A 100 1.91 15.09 13.64
CA LEU A 100 1.57 16.01 12.55
C LEU A 100 0.27 16.73 12.92
N PRO A 101 0.32 17.75 13.80
CA PRO A 101 -0.89 18.46 14.25
C PRO A 101 -1.53 19.24 13.10
N GLU A 102 -2.85 19.17 12.99
CA GLU A 102 -3.67 19.82 11.94
C GLU A 102 -3.55 21.36 11.93
N ASP A 103 -3.16 21.97 13.06
CA ASP A 103 -3.24 23.43 13.28
C ASP A 103 -1.86 24.14 13.39
N GLY A 104 -0.75 23.46 13.12
CA GLY A 104 0.59 24.00 13.42
C GLY A 104 1.43 24.33 12.18
N GLY A 105 1.29 25.54 11.63
CA GLY A 105 2.26 26.32 10.84
C GLY A 105 2.84 25.75 9.52
N ASP A 106 3.19 24.48 9.51
CA ASP A 106 3.85 23.72 8.43
C ASP A 106 3.31 22.27 8.31
N GLY A 107 2.31 21.89 9.13
CA GLY A 107 1.80 20.51 9.28
C GLY A 107 0.58 20.18 8.42
N GLY A 108 0.72 19.23 7.49
CA GLY A 108 -0.39 18.63 6.73
C GLY A 108 -1.20 17.60 7.53
N GLU A 109 -2.35 17.21 6.98
CA GLU A 109 -3.20 16.11 7.47
C GLU A 109 -2.38 14.82 7.66
N VAL A 110 -2.64 14.07 8.74
CA VAL A 110 -1.97 12.79 9.00
C VAL A 110 -2.35 11.79 7.89
N PRO A 111 -1.41 11.33 7.06
CA PRO A 111 -1.73 10.39 6.01
C PRO A 111 -2.18 9.05 6.57
N MET A 112 -3.16 8.43 5.90
CA MET A 112 -3.64 7.09 6.26
C MET A 112 -2.51 6.04 6.24
N PHE A 113 -1.59 6.18 5.28
CA PHE A 113 -0.38 5.35 5.14
C PHE A 113 0.87 6.26 5.21
N PRO A 114 1.45 6.45 6.42
CA PRO A 114 2.61 7.31 6.61
C PRO A 114 3.82 6.94 5.77
N GLN A 115 4.62 7.94 5.39
CA GLN A 115 5.90 7.74 4.70
C GLN A 115 7.00 7.33 5.69
N ALA A 116 8.04 6.64 5.21
CA ALA A 116 9.16 6.19 6.04
C ALA A 116 9.82 7.31 6.84
N ARG A 117 9.96 8.52 6.25
CA ARG A 117 10.42 9.72 6.96
C ARG A 117 9.52 10.14 8.12
N GLN A 118 8.20 9.98 7.97
CA GLN A 118 7.23 10.30 9.02
C GLN A 118 7.24 9.23 10.12
N VAL A 119 7.46 7.96 9.75
CA VAL A 119 7.70 6.88 10.73
C VAL A 119 8.96 7.13 11.54
N ARG A 120 10.05 7.60 10.92
CA ARG A 120 11.24 8.06 11.65
C ARG A 120 10.87 9.13 12.68
N ARG A 121 10.16 10.18 12.26
CA ARG A 121 9.76 11.27 13.15
C ARG A 121 8.88 10.77 14.30
N TYR A 122 7.94 9.85 14.03
CA TYR A 122 7.12 9.20 15.06
C TYR A 122 8.00 8.54 16.14
N LEU A 123 9.02 7.79 15.73
CA LEU A 123 9.93 7.08 16.65
C LEU A 123 10.85 8.04 17.43
N GLU A 124 11.30 9.13 16.80
CA GLU A 124 12.04 10.20 17.47
C GLU A 124 11.17 10.87 18.55
N VAL A 125 9.93 11.24 18.23
CA VAL A 125 8.98 11.80 19.22
C VAL A 125 8.67 10.79 20.33
N TYR A 126 8.55 9.50 20.00
CA TYR A 126 8.35 8.45 21.01
C TYR A 126 9.55 8.38 21.98
N ALA A 127 10.78 8.42 21.46
CA ALA A 127 11.97 8.45 22.28
C ALA A 127 12.09 9.76 23.10
N GLU A 128 11.79 10.91 22.50
CA GLU A 128 11.72 12.23 23.16
C GLU A 128 10.63 12.27 24.24
N ARG A 129 9.55 11.48 24.14
CA ARG A 129 8.52 11.47 25.17
C ARG A 129 8.89 10.56 26.34
N PHE A 130 9.42 9.37 26.04
CA PHE A 130 9.52 8.30 27.04
C PHE A 130 10.96 8.01 27.51
N LEU A 131 11.99 8.39 26.76
CA LEU A 131 13.37 7.95 26.98
C LEU A 131 14.38 9.08 27.28
N LEU A 132 13.94 10.31 27.56
CA LEU A 132 14.80 11.49 27.80
C LEU A 132 15.80 11.40 28.97
N ARG A 133 15.88 10.26 29.66
CA ARG A 133 16.89 10.06 30.69
C ARG A 133 18.24 9.83 30.03
N GLU A 134 19.22 10.61 30.44
CA GLU A 134 20.60 10.46 29.98
C GLU A 134 21.09 9.01 30.17
N GLY A 135 21.77 8.47 29.16
CA GLY A 135 22.35 7.13 29.21
C GLY A 135 21.40 5.96 28.85
N VAL A 136 20.10 6.20 28.62
CA VAL A 136 19.18 5.14 28.17
C VAL A 136 19.48 4.68 26.75
N VAL A 137 19.90 5.56 25.85
CA VAL A 137 20.27 5.23 24.47
C VAL A 137 21.72 5.61 24.21
N ARG A 138 22.52 4.64 23.78
CA ARG A 138 23.93 4.81 23.41
C ARG A 138 24.09 4.63 21.90
N PHE A 139 24.32 5.72 21.18
CA PHE A 139 24.50 5.74 19.73
C PHE A 139 25.94 5.44 19.32
N GLY A 140 26.11 4.96 18.08
CA GLY A 140 27.40 4.53 17.58
C GLY A 140 27.99 3.34 18.35
N CYS A 141 27.20 2.64 19.17
CA CYS A 141 27.65 1.49 19.95
C CYS A 141 27.23 0.20 19.25
N GLU A 142 28.14 -0.43 18.52
CA GLU A 142 27.89 -1.73 17.90
C GLU A 142 28.26 -2.85 18.88
N VAL A 143 27.26 -3.61 19.34
CA VAL A 143 27.50 -4.81 20.16
C VAL A 143 28.09 -5.90 19.27
N THR A 144 29.32 -6.30 19.58
CA THR A 144 30.09 -7.28 18.82
C THR A 144 30.01 -8.67 19.43
N ARG A 145 29.81 -8.78 20.75
CA ARG A 145 29.77 -10.05 21.48
C ARG A 145 28.98 -9.92 22.78
N VAL A 146 28.28 -10.99 23.16
CA VAL A 146 27.75 -11.15 24.52
C VAL A 146 28.16 -12.50 25.10
N GLU A 147 28.38 -12.56 26.41
CA GLU A 147 28.73 -13.77 27.13
C GLU A 147 27.95 -13.91 28.45
N ARG A 148 27.91 -15.12 29.01
CA ARG A 148 27.36 -15.34 30.36
C ARG A 148 28.36 -14.86 31.41
N GLY A 149 27.87 -14.32 32.53
CA GLY A 149 28.73 -13.86 33.63
C GLY A 149 29.47 -14.97 34.40
N ASP A 150 30.60 -14.61 35.03
CA ASP A 150 31.55 -15.55 35.65
C ASP A 150 31.05 -16.24 36.94
N ALA A 151 30.16 -15.60 37.70
CA ALA A 151 29.61 -16.16 38.94
C ALA A 151 28.40 -17.05 38.62
N HIS A 152 28.61 -18.36 38.48
CA HIS A 152 27.58 -19.37 38.20
C HIS A 152 26.79 -19.18 36.89
N GLY A 153 27.28 -18.37 35.95
CA GLY A 153 26.57 -18.11 34.68
C GLY A 153 25.41 -17.11 34.77
N ALA A 154 25.30 -16.34 35.86
CA ALA A 154 24.23 -15.37 36.06
C ALA A 154 24.50 -14.06 35.31
N GLY A 155 23.49 -13.56 34.59
CA GLY A 155 23.55 -12.31 33.84
C GLY A 155 24.43 -12.37 32.59
N TRP A 156 24.67 -11.19 32.01
CA TRP A 156 25.28 -11.00 30.71
C TRP A 156 26.45 -10.01 30.77
N VAL A 157 27.52 -10.35 30.07
CA VAL A 157 28.63 -9.44 29.75
C VAL A 157 28.41 -8.99 28.31
N VAL A 158 28.27 -7.69 28.08
CA VAL A 158 28.03 -7.10 26.75
C VAL A 158 29.28 -6.35 26.33
N GLU A 159 29.82 -6.73 25.17
CA GLU A 159 30.96 -6.07 24.53
C GLU A 159 30.50 -5.25 23.33
N TRP A 160 30.98 -4.01 23.21
CA TRP A 160 30.69 -3.15 22.07
C TRP A 160 31.90 -2.33 21.64
N VAL A 161 31.85 -1.88 20.39
CA VAL A 161 32.78 -0.91 19.82
C VAL A 161 32.05 0.43 19.61
N GLN A 162 32.74 1.53 19.88
CA GLN A 162 32.21 2.88 19.69
C GLN A 162 32.66 3.43 18.33
N ALA A 163 31.71 3.88 17.51
CA ALA A 163 31.97 4.42 16.20
C ALA A 163 32.83 5.69 16.29
N GLY A 164 33.94 5.71 15.54
CA GLY A 164 34.88 6.84 15.52
C GLY A 164 35.85 6.88 16.71
N ASP A 165 35.87 5.84 17.53
CA ASP A 165 36.77 5.73 18.68
C ASP A 165 37.73 4.54 18.49
N ASP A 166 39.03 4.81 18.54
CA ASP A 166 40.10 3.81 18.44
C ASP A 166 40.51 3.25 19.83
N THR A 167 39.84 3.64 20.91
CA THR A 167 40.18 3.22 22.29
C THR A 167 39.95 1.72 22.57
N GLY A 168 39.31 0.99 21.65
CA GLY A 168 39.12 -0.46 21.72
C GLY A 168 37.74 -0.88 22.19
N THR A 169 37.58 -2.19 22.42
CA THR A 169 36.32 -2.80 22.86
C THR A 169 35.97 -2.40 24.30
N GLN A 170 34.74 -1.96 24.53
CA GLN A 170 34.19 -1.67 25.86
C GLN A 170 33.34 -2.85 26.36
N THR A 171 33.19 -2.97 27.68
CA THR A 171 32.48 -4.09 28.31
C THR A 171 31.67 -3.64 29.52
N GLU A 172 30.44 -4.13 29.66
CA GLU A 172 29.57 -3.87 30.82
C GLU A 172 28.72 -5.10 31.17
N ARG A 173 28.41 -5.26 32.47
CA ARG A 173 27.56 -6.34 32.99
C ARG A 173 26.09 -5.91 33.12
N PHE A 174 25.19 -6.80 32.75
CA PHE A 174 23.73 -6.64 32.79
C PHE A 174 23.06 -7.87 33.42
N ASP A 175 21.91 -7.67 34.09
CA ASP A 175 21.10 -8.78 34.62
C ASP A 175 20.32 -9.47 33.50
N TYR A 176 19.83 -8.71 32.51
CA TYR A 176 19.00 -9.19 31.41
C TYR A 176 19.50 -8.69 30.07
N LEU A 177 19.25 -9.47 29.01
CA LEU A 177 19.55 -9.12 27.62
C LEU A 177 18.27 -9.19 26.79
N VAL A 178 18.02 -8.19 25.95
CA VAL A 178 16.93 -8.17 24.98
C VAL A 178 17.50 -8.01 23.56
N VAL A 179 17.19 -8.97 22.70
CA VAL A 179 17.46 -8.90 21.27
C VAL A 179 16.34 -8.11 20.60
N ALA A 180 16.65 -6.87 20.20
CA ALA A 180 15.77 -5.96 19.46
C ALA A 180 16.43 -5.48 18.14
N SER A 181 17.40 -6.26 17.64
CA SER A 181 18.32 -5.91 16.53
C SER A 181 17.66 -5.95 15.15
N GLY A 182 16.37 -6.34 15.09
CA GLY A 182 15.58 -6.41 13.87
C GLY A 182 15.87 -7.64 13.02
N TYR A 183 14.90 -7.99 12.17
CA TYR A 183 14.90 -9.24 11.41
C TYR A 183 15.51 -9.11 10.00
N PHE A 184 15.45 -7.92 9.40
CA PHE A 184 15.87 -7.67 8.01
C PHE A 184 17.30 -7.08 7.96
N ALA A 185 18.29 -7.90 8.30
CA ALA A 185 19.66 -7.42 8.53
C ALA A 185 20.49 -7.36 7.24
N ARG A 186 20.53 -8.45 6.48
CA ARG A 186 21.39 -8.58 5.29
C ARG A 186 20.57 -9.03 4.06
N PRO A 187 20.64 -8.31 2.92
CA PRO A 187 20.05 -8.76 1.67
C PRO A 187 20.49 -10.16 1.27
N VAL A 188 19.57 -10.98 0.79
CA VAL A 188 19.85 -12.34 0.30
C VAL A 188 19.79 -12.33 -1.21
N GLY A 189 20.81 -12.87 -1.87
CA GLY A 189 20.85 -13.06 -3.31
C GLY A 189 22.03 -13.95 -3.71
N PRO A 190 21.93 -14.72 -4.79
CA PRO A 190 23.10 -15.42 -5.33
C PRO A 190 24.12 -14.38 -5.85
N ASP A 191 25.40 -14.65 -5.63
CA ASP A 191 26.47 -13.99 -6.38
C ASP A 191 26.69 -14.76 -7.68
N ILE A 192 26.64 -14.08 -8.82
CA ILE A 192 26.74 -14.73 -10.13
C ILE A 192 27.84 -14.05 -10.93
N PRO A 193 29.03 -14.67 -11.02
CA PRO A 193 30.17 -14.13 -11.75
C PRO A 193 29.83 -13.81 -13.21
N GLY A 194 30.30 -12.66 -13.71
CA GLY A 194 30.12 -12.23 -15.10
C GLY A 194 28.76 -11.60 -15.41
N PHE A 195 27.91 -11.36 -14.40
CA PHE A 195 26.68 -10.58 -14.52
C PHE A 195 26.67 -9.39 -13.52
N GLU A 196 27.85 -8.93 -13.11
CA GLU A 196 28.00 -7.86 -12.11
C GLU A 196 27.40 -6.53 -12.59
N GLY A 197 26.86 -5.74 -11.65
CA GLY A 197 26.27 -4.42 -11.92
C GLY A 197 24.90 -4.44 -12.61
N ARG A 198 24.52 -5.54 -13.28
CA ARG A 198 23.20 -5.74 -13.90
C ARG A 198 22.25 -6.57 -13.05
N MET A 199 22.76 -7.17 -11.99
CA MET A 199 21.99 -7.79 -10.92
C MET A 199 22.05 -6.92 -9.67
N VAL A 200 20.88 -6.55 -9.14
CA VAL A 200 20.79 -5.76 -7.90
C VAL A 200 19.75 -6.35 -6.98
N HIS A 201 19.96 -6.24 -5.67
CA HIS A 201 18.89 -6.53 -4.70
C HIS A 201 17.85 -5.40 -4.72
N SER A 202 16.59 -5.70 -4.41
CA SER A 202 15.49 -4.72 -4.43
C SER A 202 15.74 -3.52 -3.52
N SER A 203 16.52 -3.68 -2.45
CA SER A 203 16.93 -2.58 -1.56
C SER A 203 17.80 -1.51 -2.23
N ALA A 204 18.39 -1.81 -3.38
CA ALA A 204 19.17 -0.87 -4.18
C ALA A 204 18.33 -0.15 -5.26
N VAL A 205 17.04 -0.48 -5.39
CA VAL A 205 16.12 0.13 -6.34
C VAL A 205 15.07 0.90 -5.55
N GLN A 206 15.42 2.12 -5.14
CA GLN A 206 14.59 2.92 -4.25
C GLN A 206 13.80 3.99 -5.01
N GLU A 207 14.33 4.50 -6.11
CA GLU A 207 13.73 5.61 -6.85
C GLU A 207 14.00 5.54 -8.36
N MET A 208 13.44 6.49 -9.12
CA MET A 208 13.54 6.54 -10.58
C MET A 208 14.99 6.44 -11.10
N ARG A 209 15.93 7.18 -10.50
CA ARG A 209 17.34 7.18 -10.95
C ARG A 209 18.05 5.84 -10.73
N ASP A 210 17.57 5.00 -9.82
CA ASP A 210 18.16 3.67 -9.60
C ASP A 210 17.74 2.71 -10.70
N VAL A 211 16.46 2.77 -11.11
CA VAL A 211 15.95 2.03 -12.28
C VAL A 211 16.68 2.50 -13.54
N GLN A 212 16.76 3.81 -13.78
CA GLN A 212 17.48 4.39 -14.91
C GLN A 212 18.94 3.92 -14.95
N GLY A 213 19.65 4.01 -13.82
CA GLY A 213 21.04 3.56 -13.74
C GLY A 213 21.21 2.06 -13.96
N LEU A 214 20.23 1.23 -13.58
CA LEU A 214 20.23 -0.20 -13.89
C LEU A 214 20.07 -0.44 -15.40
N LEU A 215 19.17 0.31 -16.06
CA LEU A 215 18.97 0.22 -17.51
C LEU A 215 20.21 0.68 -18.29
N GLU A 216 20.87 1.73 -17.85
CA GLU A 216 22.13 2.22 -18.45
C GLU A 216 23.25 1.17 -18.35
N ARG A 217 23.44 0.55 -17.18
CA ARG A 217 24.40 -0.56 -17.02
C ARG A 217 24.04 -1.79 -17.83
N ALA A 218 22.76 -1.97 -18.14
CA ALA A 218 22.27 -3.03 -19.00
C ALA A 218 22.36 -2.71 -20.51
N GLY A 219 22.87 -1.54 -20.89
CA GLY A 219 22.93 -1.09 -22.29
C GLY A 219 21.57 -0.79 -22.91
N CYS A 220 20.56 -0.48 -22.08
CA CYS A 220 19.16 -0.30 -22.47
C CYS A 220 18.70 1.17 -22.39
N SER A 221 19.62 2.14 -22.59
CA SER A 221 19.32 3.57 -22.53
C SER A 221 18.61 4.09 -23.79
N ALA A 222 18.03 5.29 -23.71
CA ALA A 222 17.37 5.96 -24.82
C ALA A 222 18.33 6.10 -26.02
N GLY A 223 17.92 5.61 -27.20
CA GLY A 223 18.73 5.64 -28.43
C GLY A 223 19.61 4.41 -28.69
N ALA A 224 19.65 3.43 -27.78
CA ALA A 224 20.27 2.13 -28.04
C ALA A 224 19.26 1.17 -28.68
N ASP A 225 19.66 0.47 -29.75
CA ASP A 225 18.82 -0.49 -30.50
C ASP A 225 18.65 -1.85 -29.75
N ALA A 226 19.05 -1.92 -28.48
CA ALA A 226 19.21 -3.16 -27.72
C ALA A 226 18.02 -3.42 -26.78
N GLY A 227 16.95 -4.01 -27.32
CA GLY A 227 15.81 -4.53 -26.54
C GLY A 227 16.23 -5.67 -25.61
N GLY A 228 15.38 -6.06 -24.66
CA GLY A 228 15.74 -7.07 -23.66
C GLY A 228 14.71 -7.30 -22.57
N LYS A 229 14.97 -8.32 -21.74
CA LYS A 229 14.09 -8.69 -20.63
C LYS A 229 14.65 -8.17 -19.30
N LEU A 230 13.84 -7.43 -18.57
CA LEU A 230 14.10 -7.00 -17.19
C LEU A 230 13.40 -7.99 -16.27
N VAL A 231 14.16 -8.70 -15.44
CA VAL A 231 13.61 -9.79 -14.62
C VAL A 231 13.58 -9.37 -13.16
N VAL A 232 12.43 -9.53 -12.51
CA VAL A 232 12.30 -9.44 -11.06
C VAL A 232 12.12 -10.85 -10.50
N VAL A 233 12.89 -11.22 -9.48
CA VAL A 233 12.83 -12.55 -8.85
C VAL A 233 12.38 -12.41 -7.40
N GLY A 234 11.23 -12.98 -7.05
CA GLY A 234 10.72 -13.05 -5.68
C GLY A 234 9.25 -12.64 -5.54
N GLY A 235 8.37 -13.59 -5.25
CA GLY A 235 6.91 -13.36 -5.17
C GLY A 235 6.40 -12.87 -3.81
N SER A 236 6.90 -11.74 -3.31
CA SER A 236 6.45 -11.08 -2.07
C SER A 236 6.37 -9.55 -2.27
N MET A 237 6.07 -8.80 -1.20
CA MET A 237 5.92 -7.32 -1.19
C MET A 237 6.93 -6.60 -2.09
N SER A 238 8.24 -6.76 -1.84
CA SER A 238 9.28 -6.05 -2.60
C SER A 238 9.37 -6.45 -4.08
N GLY A 239 8.98 -7.65 -4.46
CA GLY A 239 8.97 -8.08 -5.87
C GLY A 239 7.82 -7.45 -6.64
N VAL A 240 6.65 -7.38 -6.02
CA VAL A 240 5.48 -6.66 -6.56
C VAL A 240 5.77 -5.17 -6.71
N GLU A 241 6.39 -4.54 -5.72
CA GLU A 241 6.76 -3.12 -5.81
C GLU A 241 7.85 -2.89 -6.86
N ALA A 242 8.92 -3.69 -6.88
CA ALA A 242 10.00 -3.55 -7.85
C ALA A 242 9.50 -3.73 -9.30
N ALA A 243 8.67 -4.74 -9.55
CA ALA A 243 8.08 -4.95 -10.87
C ALA A 243 7.18 -3.77 -11.30
N SER A 244 6.38 -3.24 -10.36
CA SER A 244 5.53 -2.07 -10.61
C SER A 244 6.36 -0.80 -10.86
N ALA A 245 7.46 -0.61 -10.13
CA ALA A 245 8.35 0.54 -10.29
C ALA A 245 9.05 0.53 -11.65
N VAL A 246 9.52 -0.64 -12.11
CA VAL A 246 10.10 -0.80 -13.45
C VAL A 246 9.05 -0.55 -14.52
N ALA A 247 7.84 -1.12 -14.37
CA ALA A 247 6.75 -0.90 -15.34
C ALA A 247 6.34 0.58 -15.42
N LEU A 248 6.24 1.27 -14.29
CA LEU A 248 5.99 2.71 -14.22
C LEU A 248 7.09 3.51 -14.94
N HIS A 249 8.35 3.14 -14.73
CA HIS A 249 9.49 3.80 -15.36
C HIS A 249 9.45 3.70 -16.88
N LEU A 250 9.22 2.48 -17.39
CA LEU A 250 9.08 2.24 -18.83
C LEU A 250 7.87 2.97 -19.40
N SER A 251 6.75 2.98 -18.67
CA SER A 251 5.55 3.69 -19.07
C SER A 251 5.75 5.21 -19.13
N SER A 252 6.59 5.77 -18.26
CA SER A 252 6.92 7.20 -18.22
C SER A 252 7.92 7.63 -19.29
N SER A 253 8.62 6.69 -19.92
CA SER A 253 9.67 6.97 -20.89
C SER A 253 9.08 7.32 -22.28
N ALA A 254 9.79 8.17 -23.04
CA ALA A 254 9.32 8.65 -24.34
C ALA A 254 9.23 7.52 -25.39
N PRO A 255 8.31 7.59 -26.37
CA PRO A 255 8.26 6.63 -27.47
C PRO A 255 9.59 6.69 -28.25
N GLY A 256 10.30 5.57 -28.34
CA GLY A 256 11.64 5.48 -28.97
C GLY A 256 12.64 4.57 -28.24
N HIS A 257 12.30 4.01 -27.08
CA HIS A 257 13.09 2.95 -26.46
C HIS A 257 12.92 1.62 -27.19
N ALA A 258 13.99 0.84 -27.27
CA ALA A 258 13.92 -0.55 -27.71
C ALA A 258 12.91 -1.34 -26.86
N GLN A 259 12.31 -2.39 -27.44
CA GLN A 259 11.24 -3.17 -26.80
C GLN A 259 11.76 -3.88 -25.54
N LEU A 260 11.57 -3.25 -24.38
CA LEU A 260 11.89 -3.82 -23.07
C LEU A 260 10.67 -4.51 -22.49
N GLU A 261 10.87 -5.71 -21.94
CA GLU A 261 9.82 -6.49 -21.30
C GLU A 261 10.11 -6.70 -19.82
N VAL A 262 9.11 -6.49 -18.95
CA VAL A 262 9.23 -6.81 -17.53
C VAL A 262 8.71 -8.22 -17.29
N HIS A 263 9.55 -9.07 -16.72
CA HIS A 263 9.23 -10.44 -16.32
C HIS A 263 9.33 -10.56 -14.80
N HIS A 264 8.28 -11.01 -14.13
CA HIS A 264 8.28 -11.23 -12.69
C HIS A 264 8.16 -12.73 -12.39
N ILE A 265 9.18 -13.30 -11.75
CA ILE A 265 9.29 -14.73 -11.48
C ILE A 265 9.02 -14.98 -9.99
N CYS A 266 8.04 -15.83 -9.72
CA CYS A 266 7.53 -16.09 -8.39
C CYS A 266 7.57 -17.59 -8.08
N SER A 267 8.24 -17.98 -7.01
CA SER A 267 8.38 -19.40 -6.65
C SER A 267 7.19 -19.97 -5.87
N ARG A 268 6.23 -19.14 -5.48
CA ARG A 268 5.05 -19.53 -4.69
C ARG A 268 3.79 -18.79 -5.16
N PRO A 269 2.61 -19.39 -4.99
CA PRO A 269 1.34 -18.70 -5.22
C PRO A 269 1.20 -17.46 -4.34
N PHE A 270 0.64 -16.38 -4.88
CA PHE A 270 0.38 -15.17 -4.10
C PHE A 270 -0.79 -14.35 -4.64
N TRP A 271 -1.38 -13.58 -3.74
CA TRP A 271 -2.38 -12.56 -4.02
C TRP A 271 -1.74 -11.17 -3.99
N THR A 272 -2.06 -10.32 -4.96
CA THR A 272 -1.84 -8.88 -4.82
C THR A 272 -3.08 -8.19 -4.29
N VAL A 273 -2.92 -7.30 -3.31
CA VAL A 273 -4.03 -6.65 -2.61
C VAL A 273 -3.79 -5.14 -2.57
N PRO A 274 -4.76 -4.29 -2.95
CA PRO A 274 -4.61 -2.84 -2.83
C PRO A 274 -4.74 -2.38 -1.38
N THR A 275 -4.31 -1.15 -1.10
CA THR A 275 -4.30 -0.60 0.27
C THR A 275 -5.69 -0.30 0.84
N TYR A 276 -6.67 -0.11 -0.04
CA TYR A 276 -8.08 0.12 0.30
C TYR A 276 -8.96 -1.00 -0.25
N LEU A 277 -9.80 -1.57 0.63
CA LEU A 277 -10.65 -2.72 0.35
C LEU A 277 -12.12 -2.41 0.65
N PRO A 278 -13.07 -2.89 -0.16
CA PRO A 278 -14.48 -2.73 0.16
C PRO A 278 -14.85 -3.56 1.39
N ARG A 279 -15.75 -3.05 2.22
CA ARG A 279 -16.42 -3.87 3.24
C ARG A 279 -17.87 -4.08 2.87
N ILE A 280 -18.23 -5.34 2.60
CA ILE A 280 -19.60 -5.76 2.27
C ILE A 280 -20.05 -6.78 3.30
N SER A 281 -21.22 -6.61 3.89
CA SER A 281 -21.83 -7.62 4.78
C SER A 281 -22.74 -8.56 3.98
N PRO A 282 -22.86 -9.85 4.34
CA PRO A 282 -23.71 -10.81 3.62
C PRO A 282 -25.15 -10.32 3.45
N ASP A 283 -25.74 -9.76 4.50
CA ASP A 283 -27.15 -9.35 4.56
C ASP A 283 -27.38 -7.88 4.17
N GLN A 284 -26.41 -7.26 3.50
CA GLN A 284 -26.46 -5.86 3.13
C GLN A 284 -27.45 -5.62 1.98
N ALA A 285 -28.48 -4.79 2.22
CA ALA A 285 -29.51 -4.49 1.22
C ALA A 285 -28.97 -3.66 0.03
N PRO A 286 -29.52 -3.82 -1.18
CA PRO A 286 -29.22 -2.94 -2.32
C PRO A 286 -29.42 -1.46 -2.00
N GLY A 287 -28.62 -0.58 -2.62
CA GLY A 287 -28.64 0.86 -2.41
C GLY A 287 -27.90 1.34 -1.16
N THR A 288 -27.50 0.44 -0.26
CA THR A 288 -26.75 0.81 0.95
C THR A 288 -25.28 1.13 0.64
N ALA A 289 -24.68 1.99 1.47
CA ALA A 289 -23.31 2.46 1.26
C ALA A 289 -22.27 1.35 1.50
N VAL A 290 -21.27 1.26 0.63
CA VAL A 290 -20.14 0.32 0.71
C VAL A 290 -18.87 1.13 0.97
N PRO A 291 -18.32 1.12 2.19
CA PRO A 291 -17.06 1.81 2.45
C PRO A 291 -15.86 1.08 1.87
N PHE A 292 -14.88 1.88 1.43
CA PHE A 292 -13.52 1.42 1.21
C PHE A 292 -12.68 1.76 2.44
N LEU A 293 -12.11 0.74 3.07
CA LEU A 293 -11.37 0.85 4.31
C LEU A 293 -9.91 0.47 4.10
N PRO A 294 -8.98 1.01 4.90
CA PRO A 294 -7.62 0.51 4.98
C PRO A 294 -7.59 -1.00 5.18
N LEU A 295 -6.72 -1.69 4.44
CA LEU A 295 -6.72 -3.15 4.33
C LEU A 295 -6.58 -3.86 5.69
N ASP A 296 -5.86 -3.26 6.62
CA ASP A 296 -5.60 -3.78 7.96
C ASP A 296 -6.83 -3.72 8.87
N LEU A 297 -7.69 -2.72 8.71
CA LEU A 297 -8.99 -2.66 9.39
C LEU A 297 -9.95 -3.76 8.89
N VAL A 298 -9.80 -4.20 7.64
CA VAL A 298 -10.52 -5.35 7.07
C VAL A 298 -9.86 -6.68 7.44
N PHE A 299 -8.53 -6.71 7.50
CA PHE A 299 -7.76 -7.91 7.78
C PHE A 299 -7.81 -8.32 9.25
N TYR A 300 -7.79 -7.35 10.15
CA TYR A 300 -7.69 -7.57 11.59
C TYR A 300 -9.01 -7.34 12.32
N ASP A 301 -10.13 -7.49 11.61
CA ASP A 301 -11.47 -7.46 12.19
C ASP A 301 -11.75 -8.75 12.98
N ARG A 302 -12.11 -8.60 14.27
CA ARG A 302 -12.45 -9.74 15.14
C ARG A 302 -13.72 -10.45 14.68
N ALA A 303 -14.64 -9.75 14.03
CA ALA A 303 -15.87 -10.34 13.51
C ALA A 303 -15.63 -11.42 12.43
N ARG A 304 -14.40 -11.51 11.91
CA ARG A 304 -13.97 -12.58 10.99
C ARG A 304 -13.63 -13.89 11.70
N ARG A 305 -13.48 -13.87 13.02
CA ARG A 305 -13.20 -15.06 13.80
C ARG A 305 -14.51 -15.77 14.14
N PRO A 306 -14.52 -17.12 14.22
CA PRO A 306 -15.66 -17.84 14.75
C PRO A 306 -16.02 -17.31 16.15
N PRO A 307 -17.32 -17.37 16.53
CA PRO A 307 -17.73 -17.01 17.89
C PRO A 307 -16.94 -17.80 18.93
N GLY A 308 -16.55 -17.13 20.02
CA GLY A 308 -15.78 -17.74 21.12
C GLY A 308 -14.48 -17.01 21.41
N GLN A 309 -13.65 -17.65 22.23
CA GLN A 309 -12.35 -17.12 22.63
C GLN A 309 -11.38 -17.16 21.45
N ILE A 310 -10.81 -16.00 21.11
CA ILE A 310 -9.79 -15.90 20.07
C ILE A 310 -8.44 -16.30 20.67
N GLU A 311 -7.79 -17.27 20.05
CA GLU A 311 -6.48 -17.78 20.44
C GLU A 311 -5.45 -17.58 19.32
N TYR A 312 -4.19 -17.41 19.71
CA TYR A 312 -3.07 -17.38 18.78
C TYR A 312 -2.89 -18.74 18.09
N ALA A 313 -2.99 -18.75 16.76
CA ALA A 313 -2.71 -19.93 15.95
C ALA A 313 -1.30 -19.88 15.33
N VAL A 314 -0.53 -20.95 15.55
CA VAL A 314 0.79 -21.19 14.94
C VAL A 314 0.88 -22.61 14.41
N GLY A 315 1.52 -22.77 13.24
CA GLY A 315 1.72 -24.05 12.59
C GLY A 315 1.31 -24.06 11.11
N PRO A 316 1.41 -25.23 10.45
CA PRO A 316 0.98 -25.41 9.07
C PRO A 316 -0.54 -25.18 8.92
N LEU A 317 -0.96 -24.60 7.79
CA LEU A 317 -2.37 -24.41 7.48
C LEU A 317 -2.96 -25.67 6.85
N ALA A 318 -4.16 -26.05 7.30
CA ALA A 318 -4.92 -27.14 6.69
C ALA A 318 -5.44 -26.76 5.28
N PRO A 319 -5.59 -27.70 4.35
CA PRO A 319 -6.11 -27.44 3.01
C PRO A 319 -7.44 -26.65 3.01
N ASP A 320 -8.37 -26.97 3.90
CA ASP A 320 -9.66 -26.26 4.03
C ASP A 320 -9.50 -24.80 4.48
N GLN A 321 -8.47 -24.49 5.27
CA GLN A 321 -8.17 -23.11 5.65
C GLN A 321 -7.61 -22.33 4.47
N ILE A 322 -6.74 -22.95 3.67
CA ILE A 322 -6.17 -22.38 2.44
C ILE A 322 -7.28 -22.10 1.42
N SER A 323 -8.15 -23.09 1.18
CA SER A 323 -9.29 -22.97 0.26
C SER A 323 -10.26 -21.86 0.67
N ARG A 324 -10.61 -21.78 1.96
CA ARG A 324 -11.48 -20.70 2.48
C ARG A 324 -10.83 -19.32 2.36
N SER A 325 -9.53 -19.21 2.64
CA SER A 325 -8.80 -17.95 2.48
C SER A 325 -8.79 -17.49 1.01
N ASN A 326 -8.50 -18.40 0.08
CA ASN A 326 -8.51 -18.10 -1.35
C ASN A 326 -9.92 -17.74 -1.87
N ALA A 327 -10.95 -18.45 -1.43
CA ALA A 327 -12.34 -18.13 -1.77
C ALA A 327 -12.75 -16.74 -1.26
N TRP A 328 -12.33 -16.40 -0.03
CA TRP A 328 -12.57 -15.09 0.55
C TRP A 328 -11.87 -13.97 -0.24
N PHE A 329 -10.62 -14.15 -0.66
CA PHE A 329 -9.92 -13.18 -1.51
C PHE A 329 -10.63 -12.99 -2.86
N ARG A 330 -11.11 -14.05 -3.51
CA ARG A 330 -11.90 -13.95 -4.75
C ARG A 330 -13.16 -13.11 -4.56
N GLN A 331 -13.88 -13.35 -3.47
CA GLN A 331 -15.09 -12.60 -3.15
C GLN A 331 -14.80 -11.13 -2.86
N LEU A 332 -13.74 -10.85 -2.08
CA LEU A 332 -13.37 -9.50 -1.67
C LEU A 332 -12.86 -8.65 -2.84
N LEU A 333 -12.01 -9.22 -3.68
CA LEU A 333 -11.35 -8.50 -4.78
C LEU A 333 -12.18 -8.49 -6.07
N GLY A 334 -13.18 -9.35 -6.20
CA GLY A 334 -14.01 -9.47 -7.40
C GLY A 334 -13.36 -10.37 -8.45
N SER A 335 -14.16 -10.92 -9.35
CA SER A 335 -13.72 -11.98 -10.26
C SER A 335 -12.66 -11.53 -11.26
N GLU A 336 -12.82 -10.35 -11.87
CA GLU A 336 -11.84 -9.78 -12.81
C GLU A 336 -10.49 -9.51 -12.14
N TYR A 337 -10.50 -8.90 -10.95
CA TYR A 337 -9.24 -8.64 -10.24
C TYR A 337 -8.59 -9.94 -9.79
N ALA A 338 -9.37 -10.91 -9.29
CA ALA A 338 -8.84 -12.19 -8.87
C ALA A 338 -8.14 -12.92 -10.01
N ARG A 339 -8.69 -12.88 -11.24
CA ARG A 339 -8.08 -13.49 -12.43
C ARG A 339 -6.66 -13.02 -12.71
N ILE A 340 -6.35 -11.75 -12.44
CA ILE A 340 -5.05 -11.12 -12.72
C ILE A 340 -4.16 -10.98 -11.47
N GLY A 341 -4.77 -10.88 -10.29
CA GLY A 341 -4.12 -10.66 -9.01
C GLY A 341 -3.88 -11.92 -8.19
N SER A 342 -4.38 -13.09 -8.61
CA SER A 342 -4.14 -14.39 -7.99
C SER A 342 -3.14 -15.21 -8.81
N VAL A 343 -1.85 -14.99 -8.60
CA VAL A 343 -0.81 -15.63 -9.41
C VAL A 343 -0.51 -17.02 -8.85
N GLY A 344 -0.70 -18.06 -9.67
CA GLY A 344 -0.44 -19.45 -9.29
C GLY A 344 -1.41 -20.03 -8.27
N VAL A 345 -2.57 -19.41 -8.06
CA VAL A 345 -3.58 -19.86 -7.09
C VAL A 345 -4.66 -20.68 -7.81
N CYS A 346 -4.47 -21.99 -7.88
CA CYS A 346 -5.42 -22.91 -8.52
C CYS A 346 -6.25 -23.67 -7.47
N PRO A 347 -7.61 -23.62 -7.50
CA PRO A 347 -8.45 -24.38 -6.58
C PRO A 347 -8.32 -25.90 -6.73
N GLU A 348 -7.96 -26.36 -7.93
CA GLU A 348 -7.93 -27.77 -8.34
C GLU A 348 -6.57 -28.44 -8.04
N ASP A 349 -5.61 -27.70 -7.48
CA ASP A 349 -4.29 -28.24 -7.14
C ASP A 349 -4.43 -29.33 -6.06
N SER A 350 -3.93 -30.53 -6.38
CA SER A 350 -3.93 -31.68 -5.46
C SER A 350 -3.06 -31.46 -4.22
N GLU A 351 -2.10 -30.52 -4.27
CA GLU A 351 -1.22 -30.13 -3.16
C GLU A 351 -1.31 -28.61 -2.90
N LEU A 352 -2.43 -28.17 -2.33
CA LEU A 352 -2.67 -26.77 -1.97
C LEU A 352 -1.57 -26.19 -1.06
N GLN A 353 -0.91 -25.13 -1.54
CA GLN A 353 0.04 -24.35 -0.74
C GLN A 353 -0.63 -23.07 -0.22
N PRO A 354 -0.22 -22.58 0.97
CA PRO A 354 -0.65 -21.26 1.43
C PRO A 354 -0.24 -20.17 0.45
N SER A 355 -1.22 -19.45 -0.08
CA SER A 355 -1.00 -18.27 -0.90
C SER A 355 -0.37 -17.17 -0.05
N TRP A 356 0.69 -16.56 -0.57
CA TRP A 356 1.26 -15.34 0.04
C TRP A 356 0.41 -14.12 -0.31
N VAL A 357 0.66 -13.02 0.39
CA VAL A 357 0.02 -11.73 0.10
C VAL A 357 1.10 -10.70 -0.18
N ALA A 358 0.91 -9.95 -1.25
CA ALA A 358 1.67 -8.75 -1.56
C ALA A 358 0.71 -7.57 -1.62
N ILE A 359 1.08 -6.46 -0.99
CA ILE A 359 0.31 -5.22 -1.01
C ILE A 359 0.88 -4.37 -2.13
N GLY A 360 0.02 -3.97 -3.05
CA GLY A 360 0.42 -3.24 -4.23
C GLY A 360 -0.82 -2.68 -4.91
N ASN A 361 -0.87 -1.36 -5.04
CA ASN A 361 -2.03 -0.70 -5.61
C ASN A 361 -2.17 -0.97 -7.11
N ASP A 362 -1.10 -0.86 -7.89
CA ASP A 362 -1.23 -0.85 -9.36
C ASP A 362 -0.70 -2.12 -10.04
N TYR A 363 -0.08 -3.04 -9.30
CA TYR A 363 0.58 -4.23 -9.86
C TYR A 363 -0.33 -5.09 -10.72
N ALA A 364 -1.51 -5.46 -10.21
CA ALA A 364 -2.46 -6.29 -10.94
C ALA A 364 -2.86 -5.63 -12.28
N GLU A 365 -2.93 -4.30 -12.30
CA GLU A 365 -3.27 -3.54 -13.48
C GLU A 365 -2.13 -3.50 -14.51
N TYR A 366 -0.87 -3.46 -14.07
CA TYR A 366 0.28 -3.67 -14.96
C TYR A 366 0.30 -5.08 -15.56
N VAL A 367 -0.09 -6.10 -14.79
CA VAL A 367 -0.21 -7.48 -15.30
C VAL A 367 -1.32 -7.56 -16.34
N ARG A 368 -2.50 -6.98 -16.06
CA ARG A 368 -3.62 -6.96 -17.01
C ARG A 368 -3.29 -6.22 -18.30
N ALA A 369 -2.55 -5.10 -18.21
CA ALA A 369 -2.10 -4.34 -19.37
C ALA A 369 -0.95 -5.00 -20.16
N GLY A 370 -0.43 -6.15 -19.69
CA GLY A 370 0.71 -6.84 -20.31
C GLY A 370 2.06 -6.17 -20.08
N ALA A 371 2.11 -5.11 -19.26
CA ALA A 371 3.35 -4.40 -18.91
C ALA A 371 4.25 -5.22 -17.98
N VAL A 372 3.66 -6.14 -17.20
CA VAL A 372 4.39 -7.12 -16.38
C VAL A 372 3.92 -8.52 -16.75
N LYS A 373 4.85 -9.35 -17.23
CA LYS A 373 4.62 -10.77 -17.53
C LYS A 373 5.02 -11.61 -16.31
N VAL A 374 4.10 -12.39 -15.76
CA VAL A 374 4.34 -13.15 -14.52
C VAL A 374 4.55 -14.63 -14.83
N THR A 375 5.57 -15.24 -14.23
CA THR A 375 5.84 -16.68 -14.34
C THR A 375 5.92 -17.31 -12.95
N ILE A 376 5.14 -18.36 -12.71
CA ILE A 376 5.28 -19.16 -11.49
C ILE A 376 6.34 -20.23 -11.75
N GLY A 377 7.41 -20.20 -10.96
CA GLY A 377 8.53 -21.11 -11.08
C GLY A 377 9.72 -20.69 -10.23
N ARG A 378 10.69 -21.58 -10.08
CA ARG A 378 11.93 -21.33 -9.34
C ARG A 378 13.07 -21.14 -10.33
N VAL A 379 13.78 -20.02 -10.22
CA VAL A 379 15.03 -19.82 -10.95
C VAL A 379 16.03 -20.89 -10.53
N ALA A 380 16.52 -21.66 -11.50
CA ALA A 380 17.39 -22.81 -11.27
C ALA A 380 18.85 -22.52 -11.66
N HIS A 381 19.04 -21.87 -12.81
CA HIS A 381 20.37 -21.59 -13.34
C HIS A 381 20.37 -20.26 -14.10
N LEU A 382 21.48 -19.52 -13.99
CA LEU A 382 21.76 -18.35 -14.79
C LEU A 382 23.06 -18.58 -15.55
N SER A 383 23.03 -18.43 -16.88
CA SER A 383 24.24 -18.39 -17.72
C SER A 383 24.32 -17.04 -18.42
N SER A 384 25.48 -16.40 -18.41
CA SER A 384 25.73 -15.17 -19.17
C SER A 384 26.53 -15.48 -20.46
N SER A 385 26.15 -14.82 -21.55
CA SER A 385 26.90 -14.82 -22.80
C SER A 385 26.76 -13.43 -23.44
N ASN A 386 27.87 -12.74 -23.69
CA ASN A 386 27.91 -11.46 -24.41
C ASN A 386 26.91 -10.42 -23.87
N ASP A 387 27.07 -10.01 -22.61
CA ASP A 387 26.28 -8.96 -21.95
C ASP A 387 24.79 -9.25 -21.71
N ARG A 388 24.31 -10.41 -22.13
CA ARG A 388 22.95 -10.88 -21.87
C ARG A 388 22.98 -12.18 -21.08
N ALA A 389 21.97 -12.34 -20.24
CA ALA A 389 21.75 -13.53 -19.46
C ALA A 389 20.68 -14.43 -20.09
N ARG A 390 20.82 -15.73 -19.83
CA ARG A 390 19.84 -16.77 -20.06
C ARG A 390 19.46 -17.38 -18.71
N LEU A 391 18.17 -17.36 -18.40
CA LEU A 391 17.62 -17.78 -17.12
C LEU A 391 16.77 -19.03 -17.28
N ALA A 392 17.17 -20.12 -16.63
CA ALA A 392 16.37 -21.35 -16.56
C ALA A 392 15.44 -21.30 -15.34
N ILE A 393 14.17 -21.61 -15.57
CA ILE A 393 13.08 -21.55 -14.58
C ILE A 393 12.43 -22.92 -14.51
N ASN A 394 12.51 -23.57 -13.35
CA ASN A 394 11.79 -24.80 -13.09
C ASN A 394 10.33 -24.47 -12.78
N LEU A 395 9.42 -24.92 -13.65
CA LEU A 395 7.99 -24.73 -13.51
C LEU A 395 7.39 -25.74 -12.52
N PRO A 396 6.23 -25.43 -11.89
CA PRO A 396 5.52 -26.39 -11.03
C PRO A 396 5.16 -27.71 -11.73
N THR A 397 5.04 -27.69 -13.07
CA THR A 397 4.77 -28.88 -13.91
C THR A 397 5.94 -29.86 -13.96
N GLY A 398 7.13 -29.48 -13.47
CA GLY A 398 8.37 -30.24 -13.62
C GLY A 398 9.15 -29.90 -14.90
N GLU A 399 8.57 -29.13 -15.81
CA GLU A 399 9.24 -28.63 -17.01
C GLU A 399 10.19 -27.47 -16.70
N THR A 400 11.18 -27.27 -17.58
CA THR A 400 12.07 -26.10 -17.51
C THR A 400 11.71 -25.11 -18.60
N SER A 401 11.36 -23.89 -18.21
CA SER A 401 11.21 -22.74 -19.11
C SER A 401 12.50 -21.94 -19.15
N VAL A 402 12.78 -21.29 -20.28
CA VAL A 402 14.00 -20.51 -20.49
C VAL A 402 13.65 -19.10 -20.92
N LEU A 403 14.20 -18.11 -20.22
CA LEU A 403 14.19 -16.71 -20.64
C LEU A 403 15.57 -16.31 -21.17
N ASP A 404 15.66 -16.13 -22.48
CA ASP A 404 16.85 -15.59 -23.15
C ASP A 404 16.83 -14.05 -23.22
N ASN A 405 17.97 -13.43 -23.56
CA ASN A 405 18.12 -11.98 -23.71
C ASN A 405 17.74 -11.18 -22.44
N VAL A 406 18.11 -11.69 -21.27
CA VAL A 406 17.92 -11.02 -19.98
C VAL A 406 18.95 -9.90 -19.85
N ALA A 407 18.46 -8.67 -19.76
CA ALA A 407 19.25 -7.45 -19.70
C ALA A 407 19.66 -7.08 -18.27
N ALA A 408 18.74 -7.21 -17.32
CA ALA A 408 18.97 -6.90 -15.91
C ALA A 408 18.08 -7.76 -15.01
N ILE A 409 18.53 -7.97 -13.77
CA ILE A 409 17.83 -8.75 -12.75
C ILE A 409 17.71 -7.94 -11.46
N ILE A 410 16.50 -7.83 -10.93
CA ILE A 410 16.22 -7.33 -9.59
C ILE A 410 15.86 -8.52 -8.69
N LEU A 411 16.71 -8.77 -7.70
CA LEU A 411 16.50 -9.81 -6.70
C LEU A 411 15.66 -9.25 -5.55
N ALA A 412 14.38 -9.62 -5.51
CA ALA A 412 13.47 -9.36 -4.40
C ALA A 412 13.36 -10.59 -3.47
N THR A 413 14.52 -11.20 -3.20
CA THR A 413 14.67 -12.48 -2.50
C THR A 413 14.72 -12.36 -0.98
N GLY A 414 14.56 -11.14 -0.45
CA GLY A 414 14.39 -10.87 0.96
C GLY A 414 15.72 -10.71 1.71
N PHE A 415 15.67 -10.83 3.03
CA PHE A 415 16.80 -10.60 3.92
C PHE A 415 16.98 -11.78 4.87
N THR A 416 18.20 -11.98 5.35
CA THR A 416 18.55 -12.90 6.42
C THR A 416 18.76 -12.14 7.74
N PRO A 417 18.33 -12.71 8.88
CA PRO A 417 18.57 -12.15 10.20
C PRO A 417 19.95 -12.48 10.78
N ARG A 418 20.83 -13.15 10.01
CA ARG A 418 22.14 -13.65 10.49
C ARG A 418 22.97 -12.60 11.23
N ASP A 419 23.14 -11.41 10.67
CA ASP A 419 23.97 -10.36 11.28
C ASP A 419 23.35 -9.83 12.58
N SER A 420 22.02 -9.88 12.71
CA SER A 420 21.29 -9.48 13.91
C SER A 420 21.42 -10.46 15.08
N LEU A 421 22.04 -11.62 14.86
CA LEU A 421 22.29 -12.65 15.88
C LEU A 421 23.78 -12.94 16.07
N ALA A 422 24.66 -12.35 15.27
CA ALA A 422 26.08 -12.69 15.21
C ALA A 422 26.83 -12.42 16.54
N PHE A 423 26.31 -11.55 17.38
CA PHE A 423 26.87 -11.26 18.70
C PHE A 423 26.55 -12.34 19.75
N LEU A 424 25.55 -13.21 19.51
CA LEU A 424 25.20 -14.29 20.43
C LEU A 424 26.23 -15.43 20.35
N PRO A 425 26.64 -16.01 21.49
CA PRO A 425 27.65 -17.05 21.49
C PRO A 425 27.08 -18.38 20.96
N PRO A 426 27.92 -19.27 20.37
CA PRO A 426 27.46 -20.53 19.78
C PRO A 426 26.67 -21.44 20.72
N SER A 427 26.99 -21.46 22.02
CA SER A 427 26.24 -22.23 23.02
C SER A 427 24.79 -21.76 23.14
N ILE A 428 24.57 -20.45 23.17
CA ILE A 428 23.23 -19.85 23.22
C ILE A 428 22.48 -20.09 21.91
N LEU A 429 23.14 -19.89 20.77
CA LEU A 429 22.54 -20.19 19.45
C LEU A 429 22.14 -21.66 19.33
N SER A 430 22.91 -22.58 19.89
CA SER A 430 22.57 -24.01 19.95
C SER A 430 21.30 -24.26 20.78
N THR A 431 21.19 -23.66 21.97
CA THR A 431 19.98 -23.76 22.82
C THR A 431 18.74 -23.20 22.12
N LEU A 432 18.89 -22.13 21.34
CA LEU A 432 17.81 -21.52 20.56
C LEU A 432 17.49 -22.27 19.25
N GLU A 433 18.15 -23.41 19.00
CA GLU A 433 18.06 -24.20 17.77
C GLU A 433 18.30 -23.34 16.51
N TYR A 434 19.31 -22.48 16.53
CA TYR A 434 19.58 -21.54 15.44
C TYR A 434 19.81 -22.25 14.10
N ALA A 435 18.99 -21.90 13.10
CA ALA A 435 19.08 -22.37 11.73
C ALA A 435 19.52 -21.20 10.81
N PRO A 436 20.82 -21.07 10.48
CA PRO A 436 21.34 -19.92 9.72
C PRO A 436 20.80 -19.80 8.30
N ASP A 437 20.39 -20.93 7.70
CA ASP A 437 19.84 -21.00 6.34
C ASP A 437 18.31 -20.82 6.28
N ASP A 438 17.64 -20.76 7.44
CA ASP A 438 16.19 -20.53 7.51
C ASP A 438 15.85 -19.08 7.88
N ALA A 439 15.67 -18.25 6.85
CA ALA A 439 15.29 -16.85 7.02
C ALA A 439 13.81 -16.61 7.39
N PHE A 440 13.00 -17.63 7.71
CA PHE A 440 11.63 -17.46 8.22
C PHE A 440 11.53 -17.85 9.70
N ILE A 441 12.18 -18.94 10.10
CA ILE A 441 12.18 -19.43 11.48
C ILE A 441 13.63 -19.75 11.87
N PRO A 442 14.46 -18.70 12.06
CA PRO A 442 15.87 -18.86 12.41
C PRO A 442 16.04 -19.41 13.82
N LEU A 443 15.12 -19.11 14.73
CA LEU A 443 15.16 -19.51 16.14
C LEU A 443 13.86 -20.21 16.52
N ILE A 444 13.94 -21.12 17.49
CA ILE A 444 12.78 -21.74 18.12
C ILE A 444 12.60 -21.12 19.50
N LEU A 445 11.50 -20.41 19.70
CA LEU A 445 11.21 -19.63 20.91
C LEU A 445 9.87 -20.07 21.52
N ASP A 446 9.76 -19.87 22.83
CA ASP A 446 8.54 -20.01 23.62
C ASP A 446 7.83 -18.65 23.76
N ASN A 447 6.61 -18.69 24.31
CA ASN A 447 5.87 -17.53 24.78
C ASN A 447 5.65 -16.51 23.65
N LYS A 448 5.11 -16.96 22.51
CA LYS A 448 4.81 -16.11 21.35
C LYS A 448 6.04 -15.33 20.89
N GLY A 449 7.16 -16.06 20.78
CA GLY A 449 8.41 -15.54 20.24
C GLY A 449 9.16 -14.56 21.13
N THR A 450 8.94 -14.58 22.45
CA THR A 450 9.54 -13.59 23.37
C THR A 450 10.73 -14.08 24.18
N SER A 451 10.94 -15.40 24.28
CA SER A 451 11.91 -15.98 25.21
C SER A 451 12.21 -17.43 24.89
N HIS A 452 13.18 -18.02 25.57
CA HIS A 452 13.37 -19.46 25.65
C HIS A 452 13.38 -19.90 27.12
N SER A 453 12.65 -20.96 27.47
CA SER A 453 12.50 -21.43 28.86
C SER A 453 13.83 -21.78 29.55
N GLU A 454 14.83 -22.26 28.81
CA GLU A 454 16.16 -22.58 29.35
C GLU A 454 17.06 -21.36 29.57
N ILE A 455 16.70 -20.19 29.02
CA ILE A 455 17.47 -18.94 29.16
C ILE A 455 16.50 -17.82 29.57
N PRO A 456 15.98 -17.86 30.81
CA PRO A 456 14.87 -17.01 31.24
C PRO A 456 15.22 -15.52 31.31
N ASP A 457 16.51 -15.18 31.31
CA ASP A 457 17.05 -13.83 31.34
C ASP A 457 17.44 -13.28 29.95
N LEU A 458 17.09 -13.99 28.87
CA LEU A 458 17.19 -13.56 27.48
C LEU A 458 15.79 -13.34 26.87
N GLY A 459 15.53 -12.11 26.43
CA GLY A 459 14.28 -11.72 25.77
C GLY A 459 14.46 -11.42 24.28
N PHE A 460 13.39 -11.59 23.52
CA PHE A 460 13.27 -11.21 22.11
C PHE A 460 12.04 -10.32 21.93
N VAL A 461 12.22 -9.16 21.30
CA VAL A 461 11.11 -8.24 20.96
C VAL A 461 11.24 -7.85 19.50
N GLY A 462 10.17 -8.07 18.73
CA GLY A 462 10.15 -7.78 17.30
C GLY A 462 11.10 -8.61 16.45
N PHE A 463 11.72 -9.64 17.03
CA PHE A 463 12.62 -10.55 16.33
C PHE A 463 11.85 -11.70 15.67
N TYR A 464 10.98 -11.36 14.73
CA TYR A 464 10.22 -12.33 13.93
C TYR A 464 9.89 -11.73 12.56
N ARG A 465 9.51 -12.59 11.61
CA ARG A 465 9.07 -12.14 10.28
C ARG A 465 7.63 -11.63 10.37
N GLY A 466 7.43 -10.34 10.65
CA GLY A 466 6.12 -9.69 10.59
C GLY A 466 6.16 -8.18 10.86
N PRO A 467 5.14 -7.42 10.43
CA PRO A 467 5.12 -5.96 10.51
C PRO A 467 4.39 -5.38 11.75
N TYR A 468 4.10 -6.18 12.77
CA TYR A 468 3.07 -5.83 13.77
C TYR A 468 3.62 -5.08 14.99
N TRP A 469 3.43 -3.76 15.03
CA TRP A 469 3.90 -2.92 16.14
C TRP A 469 3.19 -3.22 17.47
N GLY A 470 1.87 -3.45 17.42
CA GLY A 470 1.13 -3.89 18.60
C GLY A 470 1.66 -5.20 19.20
N VAL A 471 2.10 -6.14 18.37
CA VAL A 471 2.71 -7.39 18.85
C VAL A 471 4.07 -7.10 19.49
N MET A 472 4.91 -6.24 18.91
CA MET A 472 6.18 -5.82 19.53
C MET A 472 5.94 -5.22 20.92
N GLU A 473 4.94 -4.36 21.06
CA GLU A 473 4.56 -3.78 22.34
C GLU A 473 4.08 -4.85 23.34
N MET A 474 3.25 -5.78 22.91
CA MET A 474 2.78 -6.89 23.74
C MET A 474 3.91 -7.84 24.16
N GLN A 475 4.86 -8.10 23.27
CA GLN A 475 6.08 -8.87 23.56
C GLN A 475 6.92 -8.19 24.66
N ALA A 476 7.13 -6.88 24.56
CA ALA A 476 7.82 -6.10 25.58
C ALA A 476 7.09 -6.14 26.93
N ARG A 477 5.75 -5.97 26.93
CA ARG A 477 4.92 -6.05 28.17
C ARG A 477 4.97 -7.44 28.80
N SER A 478 4.93 -8.50 28.00
CA SER A 478 5.06 -9.89 28.47
C SER A 478 6.42 -10.19 29.09
N LEU A 479 7.51 -9.68 28.49
CA LEU A 479 8.84 -9.77 29.09
C LEU A 479 8.94 -9.04 30.43
N ALA A 480 8.50 -7.78 30.46
CA ALA A 480 8.54 -6.96 31.67
C ALA A 480 7.73 -7.58 32.82
N ALA A 481 6.54 -8.10 32.53
CA ALA A 481 5.71 -8.77 33.54
C ALA A 481 6.42 -9.99 34.13
N ARG A 482 7.00 -10.86 33.30
CA ARG A 482 7.70 -12.07 33.76
C ARG A 482 8.94 -11.75 34.59
N TRP A 483 9.75 -10.78 34.17
CA TRP A 483 10.95 -10.39 34.91
C TRP A 483 10.66 -9.60 36.18
N SER A 484 9.43 -9.11 36.35
CA SER A 484 9.01 -8.41 37.58
C SER A 484 8.56 -9.37 38.69
N THR A 485 8.22 -10.61 38.36
CA THR A 485 7.76 -11.61 39.33
C THR A 485 8.94 -12.32 40.01
N PRO A 486 8.93 -12.49 41.35
CA PRO A 486 10.01 -13.19 42.05
C PRO A 486 10.16 -14.66 41.60
N PRO A 487 11.38 -15.24 41.64
CA PRO A 487 11.64 -16.64 41.27
C PRO A 487 10.78 -17.68 41.98
N ALA A 488 10.23 -17.37 43.16
CA ALA A 488 9.44 -18.29 43.99
C ALA A 488 8.02 -18.57 43.46
N GLU A 489 7.54 -17.81 42.47
CA GLU A 489 6.24 -18.00 41.81
C GLU A 489 6.36 -18.46 40.36
N TYR A 490 7.55 -18.78 39.88
CA TYR A 490 7.65 -19.56 38.65
C TYR A 490 7.06 -20.94 38.95
N PRO A 491 6.11 -21.44 38.15
CA PRO A 491 5.82 -22.86 38.20
C PRO A 491 7.16 -23.53 37.92
N THR A 492 7.61 -24.34 38.88
CA THR A 492 8.68 -25.30 38.63
C THR A 492 8.31 -26.05 37.35
N PRO A 493 9.29 -26.50 36.55
CA PRO A 493 9.01 -27.40 35.42
C PRO A 493 8.34 -28.73 35.88
N ASP A 494 8.04 -28.88 37.17
CA ASP A 494 7.45 -30.03 37.85
C ASP A 494 5.97 -29.82 38.25
N HIS A 495 5.31 -28.77 37.75
CA HIS A 495 3.85 -28.68 37.71
C HIS A 495 3.32 -29.02 36.32
N SER A 496 3.67 -30.22 35.84
CA SER A 496 2.66 -31.04 35.16
C SER A 496 1.38 -31.02 36.01
N PRO A 497 0.17 -30.84 35.44
CA PRO A 497 -1.05 -31.12 36.19
C PRO A 497 -0.88 -32.51 36.79
N ARG A 498 -1.23 -32.67 38.08
CA ARG A 498 -1.21 -33.97 38.80
C ARG A 498 -1.39 -35.09 37.79
N ILE A 499 -0.39 -35.97 37.66
CA ILE A 499 -0.41 -37.14 36.78
C ILE A 499 -1.66 -37.96 37.15
N VAL A 500 -2.78 -37.63 36.52
CA VAL A 500 -3.67 -38.62 35.96
C VAL A 500 -2.88 -39.15 34.78
N THR A 501 -2.54 -40.43 34.80
CA THR A 501 -1.81 -41.10 33.73
C THR A 501 -2.66 -41.07 32.46
N ILE A 502 -2.64 -39.95 31.76
CA ILE A 502 -3.20 -39.81 30.42
C ILE A 502 -2.14 -40.38 29.47
N PRO A 503 -2.48 -41.30 28.55
CA PRO A 503 -1.53 -41.88 27.60
C PRO A 503 -0.72 -40.80 26.87
N LYS A 504 0.57 -41.08 26.64
CA LYS A 504 1.55 -40.20 25.93
C LYS A 504 1.08 -39.72 24.54
N GLU A 505 0.02 -40.30 24.00
CA GLU A 505 -0.58 -39.99 22.71
C GLU A 505 -1.54 -38.77 22.75
N THR A 506 -1.74 -38.14 23.91
CA THR A 506 -2.79 -37.12 24.11
C THR A 506 -2.33 -35.79 24.74
N GLU A 507 -1.03 -35.52 24.91
CA GLU A 507 -0.58 -34.18 25.29
C GLU A 507 -0.66 -33.20 24.11
N PRO A 508 -1.20 -31.98 24.30
CA PRO A 508 -1.26 -30.98 23.24
C PRO A 508 0.15 -30.54 22.84
N GLU A 509 0.43 -30.61 21.54
CA GLU A 509 1.69 -30.16 20.95
C GLU A 509 2.09 -28.75 21.43
N THR A 510 3.32 -28.63 21.92
CA THR A 510 3.90 -27.37 22.44
C THR A 510 4.11 -26.35 21.31
N GLU A 511 4.25 -25.06 21.66
CA GLU A 511 4.55 -24.00 20.67
C GLU A 511 5.85 -24.29 19.91
N ARG A 512 6.91 -24.74 20.60
CA ARG A 512 8.19 -25.08 19.97
C ARG A 512 8.07 -26.25 19.00
N GLU A 513 7.30 -27.28 19.31
CA GLU A 513 7.04 -28.39 18.38
C GLU A 513 6.31 -27.93 17.11
N LYS A 514 5.30 -27.07 17.25
CA LYS A 514 4.61 -26.46 16.10
C LYS A 514 5.56 -25.65 15.22
N LEU A 515 6.45 -24.86 15.83
CA LEU A 515 7.47 -24.08 15.11
C LEU A 515 8.50 -24.98 14.41
N ARG A 516 8.99 -26.05 15.06
CA ARG A 516 9.89 -27.04 14.44
C ARG A 516 9.24 -27.72 13.24
N ARG A 517 7.96 -28.13 13.37
CA ARG A 517 7.20 -28.70 12.26
C ARG A 517 7.05 -27.71 11.11
N LEU A 518 6.71 -26.46 11.39
CA LEU A 518 6.59 -25.40 10.39
C LEU A 518 7.93 -25.06 9.71
N ARG A 519 9.04 -25.14 10.46
CA ARG A 519 10.41 -25.00 9.93
C ARG A 519 10.72 -26.12 8.94
N ASN A 520 10.41 -27.37 9.27
CA ASN A 520 10.72 -28.50 8.40
C ASN A 520 9.77 -28.64 7.19
N GLN A 521 8.51 -28.21 7.31
CA GLN A 521 7.51 -28.27 6.23
C GLN A 521 7.47 -27.00 5.37
N THR A 522 8.57 -26.69 4.69
CA THR A 522 8.77 -25.44 3.91
C THR A 522 7.65 -25.16 2.88
N ARG A 523 7.10 -26.20 2.27
CA ARG A 523 6.05 -26.11 1.23
C ARG A 523 4.67 -25.69 1.77
N HIS A 524 4.39 -25.97 3.05
CA HIS A 524 3.15 -25.59 3.75
C HIS A 524 3.34 -24.36 4.65
N ARG A 525 4.51 -23.73 4.58
CA ARG A 525 4.81 -22.54 5.38
C ARG A 525 3.99 -21.35 4.91
N SER A 526 3.32 -20.67 5.83
CA SER A 526 2.72 -19.36 5.57
C SER A 526 3.80 -18.32 5.22
N GLN A 527 3.40 -17.17 4.67
CA GLN A 527 4.33 -16.07 4.45
C GLN A 527 4.93 -15.61 5.79
N PHE A 528 4.10 -15.34 6.79
CA PHE A 528 4.54 -14.96 8.12
C PHE A 528 4.31 -16.11 9.09
N PRO A 529 5.35 -16.75 9.66
CA PRO A 529 5.20 -17.86 10.60
C PRO A 529 4.34 -17.51 11.82
N MET A 530 4.42 -16.24 12.25
CA MET A 530 3.60 -15.67 13.31
C MET A 530 2.61 -14.64 12.75
N GLY A 531 1.94 -14.98 11.64
CA GLY A 531 1.06 -14.06 10.90
C GLY A 531 -0.31 -13.82 11.52
N ASP A 532 -0.68 -14.52 12.58
CA ASP A 532 -1.97 -14.36 13.25
C ASP A 532 -1.97 -13.16 14.23
N TYR A 533 -2.00 -11.96 13.66
CA TYR A 533 -1.98 -10.71 14.42
C TYR A 533 -3.14 -10.61 15.44
N VAL A 534 -4.37 -10.90 15.02
CA VAL A 534 -5.56 -10.82 15.89
C VAL A 534 -5.42 -11.81 17.06
N GLY A 535 -5.00 -13.06 16.77
CA GLY A 535 -4.80 -14.08 17.80
C GLY A 535 -3.68 -13.71 18.77
N LEU A 536 -2.56 -13.18 18.28
CA LEU A 536 -1.45 -12.69 19.12
C LEU A 536 -1.92 -11.58 20.07
N MET A 537 -2.55 -10.53 19.55
CA MET A 537 -3.00 -9.38 20.34
C MET A 537 -4.01 -9.79 21.42
N GLU A 538 -5.04 -10.58 21.07
CA GLU A 538 -6.06 -11.02 22.03
C GLU A 538 -5.48 -11.97 23.10
N SER A 539 -4.59 -12.87 22.70
CA SER A 539 -3.97 -13.82 23.65
C SER A 539 -3.04 -13.09 24.64
N PHE A 540 -2.20 -12.18 24.15
CA PHE A 540 -1.35 -11.35 25.02
C PHE A 540 -2.18 -10.48 25.95
N ALA A 541 -3.21 -9.81 25.43
CA ALA A 541 -4.06 -8.94 26.23
C ALA A 541 -4.71 -9.73 27.37
N ARG A 542 -5.24 -10.93 27.09
CA ARG A 542 -5.82 -11.81 28.11
C ARG A 542 -4.80 -12.24 29.16
N GLU A 543 -3.63 -12.74 28.74
CA GLU A 543 -2.57 -13.19 29.65
C GLU A 543 -2.01 -12.08 30.53
N LEU A 544 -2.01 -10.85 30.03
CA LEU A 544 -1.57 -9.65 30.76
C LEU A 544 -2.71 -8.95 31.52
N GLY A 545 -3.94 -9.45 31.44
CA GLY A 545 -5.12 -8.82 32.06
C GLY A 545 -5.45 -7.43 31.52
N ILE A 546 -5.13 -7.15 30.25
CA ILE A 546 -5.37 -5.86 29.59
C ILE A 546 -6.76 -5.86 28.97
N PRO A 547 -7.71 -5.03 29.46
CA PRO A 547 -9.02 -4.90 28.85
C PRO A 547 -8.91 -4.17 27.52
N ARG A 548 -9.79 -4.54 26.58
CA ARG A 548 -9.89 -3.92 25.27
C ARG A 548 -10.93 -2.81 25.30
N LEU A 549 -10.55 -1.61 24.86
CA LEU A 549 -11.45 -0.46 24.80
C LEU A 549 -12.49 -0.60 23.67
N PRO A 550 -13.74 -0.15 23.89
CA PRO A 550 -14.74 -0.06 22.84
C PRO A 550 -14.39 1.05 21.84
N ILE A 551 -14.96 0.97 20.64
CA ILE A 551 -14.92 2.07 19.67
C ILE A 551 -16.10 3.01 20.01
N PRO A 552 -15.89 4.33 20.15
CA PRO A 552 -16.98 5.26 20.44
C PRO A 552 -18.06 5.24 19.34
N SER A 553 -19.33 5.24 19.73
CA SER A 553 -20.45 5.39 18.79
C SER A 553 -20.61 6.86 18.38
N PRO A 554 -20.83 7.17 17.07
CA PRO A 554 -20.94 8.54 16.59
C PRO A 554 -22.21 9.32 17.04
N SER A 555 -23.14 8.72 17.78
CA SER A 555 -24.21 9.43 18.50
C SER A 555 -24.84 8.55 19.58
N PRO A 556 -24.84 8.94 20.87
CA PRO A 556 -25.78 8.36 21.83
C PRO A 556 -27.14 8.99 21.55
N ASN A 557 -28.05 8.26 20.89
CA ASN A 557 -29.45 8.68 20.92
C ASN A 557 -29.96 8.33 22.32
N PRO A 558 -30.33 9.30 23.18
CA PRO A 558 -30.64 9.03 24.59
C PRO A 558 -31.92 8.20 24.78
N ASP A 559 -32.72 8.05 23.72
CA ASP A 559 -34.08 7.51 23.77
C ASP A 559 -34.25 6.12 23.10
N SER A 560 -33.18 5.46 22.64
CA SER A 560 -33.28 4.13 22.03
C SER A 560 -32.91 3.01 23.01
N ASP A 561 -33.87 2.57 23.82
CA ASP A 561 -33.76 1.42 24.73
C ASP A 561 -33.90 0.05 24.01
N SER A 562 -33.86 0.01 22.69
CA SER A 562 -33.97 -1.26 21.95
C SER A 562 -32.65 -2.02 21.91
N ALA A 563 -32.54 -3.05 22.77
CA ALA A 563 -31.51 -4.09 22.73
C ALA A 563 -31.37 -4.79 21.35
N ALA A 564 -32.30 -4.57 20.42
CA ALA A 564 -32.32 -5.11 19.06
C ALA A 564 -31.40 -4.36 18.07
N ASP A 565 -30.97 -3.12 18.34
CA ASP A 565 -30.02 -2.38 17.48
C ASP A 565 -28.55 -2.76 17.73
N GLN A 566 -28.28 -3.60 18.74
CA GLN A 566 -26.93 -4.07 19.10
C GLN A 566 -26.46 -5.30 18.29
N GLN A 567 -27.28 -5.82 17.36
CA GLN A 567 -27.06 -7.11 16.70
C GLN A 567 -26.85 -7.05 15.18
N ASN A 568 -26.22 -5.98 14.69
CA ASN A 568 -25.49 -6.02 13.43
C ASN A 568 -24.01 -5.86 13.77
N PRO A 569 -23.11 -6.81 13.42
CA PRO A 569 -21.73 -6.76 13.90
C PRO A 569 -21.01 -5.57 13.25
N LEU A 570 -20.96 -4.47 14.00
CA LEU A 570 -20.05 -3.36 13.79
C LEU A 570 -18.64 -3.93 13.57
N LEU A 571 -17.90 -3.33 12.63
CA LEU A 571 -16.48 -3.61 12.44
C LEU A 571 -15.77 -3.54 13.79
N ASP A 572 -15.02 -4.59 14.13
CA ASP A 572 -14.35 -4.68 15.42
C ASP A 572 -12.84 -4.88 15.24
N PRO A 573 -12.14 -3.93 14.58
CA PRO A 573 -10.72 -4.06 14.25
C PRO A 573 -9.83 -4.07 15.49
N VAL A 574 -8.81 -4.92 15.47
CA VAL A 574 -7.73 -4.94 16.46
C VAL A 574 -6.69 -3.88 16.11
N ILE A 575 -6.57 -2.84 16.93
CA ILE A 575 -5.53 -1.82 16.82
C ILE A 575 -4.86 -1.59 18.19
N PRO A 576 -3.57 -1.19 18.25
CA PRO A 576 -2.83 -1.01 19.51
C PRO A 576 -3.51 -0.05 20.49
N ALA A 577 -4.05 1.07 20.02
CA ALA A 577 -4.72 2.07 20.87
C ALA A 577 -5.91 1.52 21.69
N ARG A 578 -6.47 0.37 21.29
CA ARG A 578 -7.54 -0.30 22.06
C ARG A 578 -7.03 -1.12 23.25
N TYR A 579 -5.71 -1.20 23.45
CA TYR A 579 -5.06 -1.96 24.52
C TYR A 579 -4.17 -1.05 25.38
N PRO A 580 -4.77 -0.09 26.11
CA PRO A 580 -4.04 0.95 26.82
C PRO A 580 -3.21 0.41 27.99
N TYR A 581 -2.30 1.24 28.49
CA TYR A 581 -1.64 1.02 29.78
C TYR A 581 -1.50 2.33 30.58
N PRO A 582 -1.75 2.33 31.92
CA PRO A 582 -2.20 1.19 32.73
C PRO A 582 -3.59 0.71 32.29
N PRO A 583 -3.93 -0.57 32.56
CA PRO A 583 -5.29 -1.07 32.31
C PRO A 583 -6.29 -0.10 32.91
N ALA A 584 -7.32 0.28 32.15
CA ALA A 584 -8.38 1.12 32.68
C ALA A 584 -8.97 0.44 33.93
N SER A 585 -9.10 1.18 35.04
CA SER A 585 -9.62 0.67 36.32
C SER A 585 -11.02 0.05 36.19
N SER A 586 -11.74 0.44 35.14
CA SER A 586 -12.95 -0.18 34.63
C SER A 586 -12.97 -0.05 33.10
N PRO A 587 -13.50 -1.01 32.32
CA PRO A 587 -13.75 -0.82 30.89
C PRO A 587 -14.70 0.35 30.57
N SER A 588 -15.38 0.92 31.58
CA SER A 588 -16.20 2.14 31.48
C SER A 588 -15.46 3.44 31.82
N SER A 589 -14.20 3.38 32.28
CA SER A 589 -13.41 4.58 32.53
C SER A 589 -13.05 5.28 31.20
N PRO A 590 -13.18 6.61 31.09
CA PRO A 590 -12.86 7.31 29.85
C PRO A 590 -11.38 7.12 29.51
N PRO A 591 -11.03 6.87 28.24
CA PRO A 591 -9.64 6.77 27.83
C PRO A 591 -8.92 8.11 28.05
N ASP A 592 -7.61 8.05 28.28
CA ASP A 592 -6.75 9.23 28.27
C ASP A 592 -6.97 10.03 26.97
N ASN A 593 -6.86 11.36 27.04
CA ASN A 593 -7.23 12.27 25.95
C ASN A 593 -6.58 11.87 24.59
N LEU A 594 -5.35 11.37 24.62
CA LEU A 594 -4.61 10.93 23.44
C LEU A 594 -5.21 9.69 22.78
N THR A 595 -5.48 8.65 23.56
CA THR A 595 -6.16 7.43 23.12
C THR A 595 -7.57 7.75 22.62
N ALA A 596 -8.29 8.64 23.32
CA ALA A 596 -9.60 9.11 22.90
C ALA A 596 -9.57 9.72 21.49
N ARG A 597 -8.60 10.60 21.18
CA ARG A 597 -8.44 11.19 19.84
C ARG A 597 -8.22 10.14 18.76
N THR A 598 -7.36 9.14 19.00
CA THR A 598 -7.13 8.05 18.03
C THR A 598 -8.39 7.22 17.81
N LEU A 599 -9.14 6.90 18.87
CA LEU A 599 -10.38 6.12 18.77
C LEU A 599 -11.52 6.91 18.10
N ILE A 600 -11.61 8.22 18.30
CA ILE A 600 -12.54 9.09 17.58
C ILE A 600 -12.16 9.13 16.09
N SER A 601 -10.88 9.29 15.77
CA SER A 601 -10.40 9.23 14.38
C SER A 601 -10.68 7.88 13.71
N LEU A 602 -10.55 6.77 14.45
CA LEU A 602 -10.95 5.46 13.97
C LEU A 602 -12.46 5.41 13.70
N ALA A 603 -13.27 5.90 14.65
CA ALA A 603 -14.73 5.91 14.53
C ALA A 603 -15.24 6.79 13.37
N THR A 604 -14.50 7.82 12.95
CA THR A 604 -14.84 8.60 11.74
C THR A 604 -14.40 7.91 10.44
N THR A 605 -13.37 7.06 10.51
CA THR A 605 -12.89 6.26 9.36
C THR A 605 -13.76 5.03 9.11
N LEU A 606 -14.21 4.37 10.17
CA LEU A 606 -15.24 3.32 10.09
C LEU A 606 -16.58 4.04 9.84
N PRO A 607 -17.20 3.94 8.66
CA PRO A 607 -18.43 4.69 8.42
C PRO A 607 -19.52 4.31 9.43
N PRO A 608 -20.43 5.24 9.76
CA PRO A 608 -21.59 4.90 10.57
C PRO A 608 -22.54 3.94 9.81
N ILE A 609 -23.33 3.23 10.61
CA ILE A 609 -24.49 2.42 10.20
C ILE A 609 -25.38 3.24 9.23
N PRO A 610 -26.01 2.62 8.21
CA PRO A 610 -26.95 3.32 7.35
C PRO A 610 -28.22 3.70 8.12
N SER A 611 -28.24 4.88 8.75
CA SER A 611 -29.47 5.55 9.17
C SER A 611 -29.54 6.93 8.52
N THR A 612 -30.36 7.02 7.47
CA THR A 612 -31.21 8.16 7.05
C THR A 612 -30.69 9.62 7.05
N VAL A 613 -29.41 9.92 7.24
CA VAL A 613 -28.93 11.31 7.20
C VAL A 613 -28.68 11.76 5.76
N SER A 614 -29.62 12.57 5.27
CA SER A 614 -29.67 13.27 3.98
C SER A 614 -28.61 14.36 3.78
N THR A 615 -27.50 14.37 4.53
CA THR A 615 -26.42 15.34 4.30
C THR A 615 -25.36 14.67 3.42
N GLY A 616 -25.42 14.95 2.12
CA GLY A 616 -24.66 14.27 1.05
C GLY A 616 -23.14 14.43 1.05
N GLU A 617 -22.48 14.54 2.20
CA GLU A 617 -21.01 14.61 2.31
C GLU A 617 -20.47 13.42 3.11
N ALA A 618 -19.69 12.56 2.43
CA ALA A 618 -19.00 11.42 3.05
C ALA A 618 -17.73 11.88 3.79
N PRO A 619 -17.27 11.16 4.84
CA PRO A 619 -16.00 11.45 5.49
C PRO A 619 -14.84 11.47 4.47
N THR A 620 -13.95 12.47 4.58
CA THR A 620 -12.86 12.74 3.63
C THR A 620 -11.97 11.51 3.36
N ALA A 621 -11.67 10.71 4.38
CA ALA A 621 -10.88 9.49 4.25
C ALA A 621 -11.56 8.42 3.37
N THR A 622 -12.87 8.19 3.58
CA THR A 622 -13.66 7.22 2.78
C THR A 622 -13.77 7.66 1.32
N ALA A 623 -13.89 8.96 1.09
CA ALA A 623 -13.95 9.52 -0.25
C ALA A 623 -12.59 9.41 -0.97
N THR A 624 -11.47 9.62 -0.27
CA THR A 624 -10.10 9.43 -0.81
C THR A 624 -9.81 7.96 -1.14
N ALA A 625 -10.23 7.03 -0.28
CA ALA A 625 -10.13 5.60 -0.51
C ALA A 625 -10.90 5.18 -1.78
N THR A 626 -12.10 5.72 -1.95
CA THR A 626 -12.96 5.48 -3.13
C THR A 626 -12.33 6.06 -4.40
N ALA A 627 -11.82 7.29 -4.36
CA ALA A 627 -11.11 7.92 -5.48
C ALA A 627 -9.86 7.12 -5.88
N THR A 628 -9.08 6.65 -4.91
CA THR A 628 -7.90 5.80 -5.14
C THR A 628 -8.27 4.49 -5.84
N ALA A 629 -9.37 3.85 -5.41
CA ALA A 629 -9.86 2.63 -6.03
C ALA A 629 -10.28 2.86 -7.49
N ILE A 630 -11.00 3.97 -7.77
CA ILE A 630 -11.39 4.34 -9.13
C ILE A 630 -10.15 4.62 -9.99
N PHE A 631 -9.27 5.48 -9.52
CA PHE A 631 -8.09 5.92 -10.27
C PHE A 631 -7.19 4.75 -10.68
N ARG A 632 -6.93 3.82 -9.73
CA ARG A 632 -6.23 2.56 -10.03
C ARG A 632 -6.93 1.80 -11.15
N ALA A 633 -8.23 1.55 -10.99
CA ALA A 633 -8.98 0.69 -11.89
C ALA A 633 -9.19 1.30 -13.30
N LEU A 634 -8.98 2.61 -13.48
CA LEU A 634 -8.97 3.24 -14.80
C LEU A 634 -7.77 2.83 -15.68
N HIS A 635 -6.68 2.33 -15.10
CA HIS A 635 -5.48 1.93 -15.84
C HIS A 635 -5.86 1.01 -17.01
N GLY A 636 -5.25 1.21 -18.17
CA GLY A 636 -5.29 0.28 -19.30
C GLY A 636 -6.14 0.78 -20.47
N ALA A 637 -6.37 -0.11 -21.43
CA ALA A 637 -7.19 0.16 -22.60
C ALA A 637 -8.68 0.01 -22.28
N TRP A 638 -9.50 0.80 -22.98
CA TRP A 638 -10.94 0.84 -22.90
C TRP A 638 -11.52 1.01 -24.30
N HIS A 639 -12.67 0.41 -24.54
CA HIS A 639 -13.53 0.74 -25.67
C HIS A 639 -14.59 1.72 -25.21
N PHE A 640 -14.93 2.70 -26.05
CA PHE A 640 -16.04 3.59 -25.75
C PHE A 640 -17.04 3.67 -26.88
N ALA A 641 -18.30 3.88 -26.50
CA ALA A 641 -19.37 4.32 -27.36
C ALA A 641 -19.86 5.69 -26.86
N ARG A 642 -20.01 6.65 -27.76
CA ARG A 642 -20.42 8.02 -27.48
C ARG A 642 -21.65 8.34 -28.31
N THR A 643 -22.69 8.85 -27.68
CA THR A 643 -23.84 9.43 -28.35
C THR A 643 -23.89 10.91 -28.03
N THR A 644 -23.88 11.74 -29.06
CA THR A 644 -24.05 13.19 -28.93
C THR A 644 -25.41 13.59 -29.48
N THR A 645 -26.28 14.05 -28.59
CA THR A 645 -27.61 14.55 -28.89
C THR A 645 -27.59 16.07 -28.86
N THR A 646 -27.88 16.71 -29.98
CA THR A 646 -28.02 18.17 -30.09
C THR A 646 -29.49 18.51 -30.28
N THR A 647 -30.07 19.27 -29.35
CA THR A 647 -31.43 19.79 -29.46
C THR A 647 -31.34 21.23 -29.95
N THR A 648 -31.84 21.56 -31.14
CA THR A 648 -31.88 22.95 -31.63
C THR A 648 -33.28 23.50 -31.50
N THR A 649 -33.45 24.61 -30.77
CA THR A 649 -34.75 25.26 -30.60
C THR A 649 -34.85 26.41 -31.59
N THR A 650 -35.62 26.22 -32.65
CA THR A 650 -35.78 27.24 -33.71
C THR A 650 -36.82 28.25 -33.28
N THR A 651 -36.42 29.45 -32.85
CA THR A 651 -37.35 30.56 -32.61
C THR A 651 -37.57 31.34 -33.91
N THR A 652 -38.68 31.10 -34.61
CA THR A 652 -39.10 31.96 -35.72
C THR A 652 -39.56 33.31 -35.16
N ARG A 653 -38.75 34.37 -35.30
CA ARG A 653 -39.24 35.73 -35.04
C ARG A 653 -40.20 36.12 -36.18
N PRO A 654 -41.48 36.46 -35.90
CA PRO A 654 -42.35 36.97 -36.94
C PRO A 654 -41.87 38.36 -37.38
N HIS A 655 -41.77 38.56 -38.70
CA HIS A 655 -41.58 39.89 -39.28
C HIS A 655 -42.76 40.78 -38.87
N LYS A 656 -42.47 41.90 -38.20
CA LYS A 656 -43.45 42.96 -37.95
C LYS A 656 -43.88 43.56 -39.29
N ASN A 657 -45.05 43.18 -39.79
CA ASN A 657 -46.02 44.04 -40.49
C ASN A 657 -47.19 43.20 -41.02
N GLU A 658 -48.25 43.03 -40.21
CA GLU A 658 -49.67 43.06 -40.61
C GLU A 658 -50.58 42.79 -39.39
N PRO A 659 -51.81 43.38 -39.32
CA PRO A 659 -52.70 43.21 -38.18
C PRO A 659 -53.75 42.09 -38.39
N SER A 660 -53.94 41.32 -37.31
CA SER A 660 -55.08 40.45 -36.95
C SER A 660 -55.41 39.21 -37.81
N ALA A 661 -55.05 38.04 -37.29
CA ALA A 661 -55.97 36.91 -37.05
C ALA A 661 -55.34 35.97 -36.02
N SER A 662 -56.13 35.49 -35.06
CA SER A 662 -55.70 34.54 -34.01
C SER A 662 -55.28 33.20 -34.61
N ILE A 663 -53.97 32.95 -34.65
CA ILE A 663 -53.37 31.63 -34.89
C ILE A 663 -52.67 31.24 -33.58
N PRO A 664 -52.82 30.01 -33.05
CA PRO A 664 -52.04 29.56 -31.91
C PRO A 664 -50.55 29.67 -32.23
N GLU A 665 -49.75 30.24 -31.32
CA GLU A 665 -48.29 30.26 -31.47
C GLU A 665 -47.79 28.85 -31.83
N PRO A 666 -46.95 28.69 -32.86
CA PRO A 666 -46.37 27.38 -33.13
C PRO A 666 -45.49 27.02 -31.92
N GLU A 667 -45.86 25.92 -31.26
CA GLU A 667 -45.01 25.24 -30.27
C GLU A 667 -43.60 25.12 -30.86
N PRO A 668 -42.54 25.49 -30.12
CA PRO A 668 -41.18 25.34 -30.62
C PRO A 668 -40.91 23.88 -30.98
N LEU A 669 -40.63 23.60 -32.25
CA LEU A 669 -40.18 22.28 -32.68
C LEU A 669 -38.70 22.12 -32.28
N ASP A 670 -38.47 21.32 -31.24
CA ASP A 670 -37.14 20.87 -30.86
C ASP A 670 -36.68 19.77 -31.82
N ASN A 671 -35.75 20.12 -32.73
CA ASN A 671 -35.10 19.12 -33.57
C ASN A 671 -33.94 18.49 -32.79
N LYS A 672 -34.04 17.18 -32.51
CA LYS A 672 -32.98 16.38 -31.90
C LYS A 672 -32.17 15.65 -32.97
N THR A 673 -30.86 15.83 -32.96
CA THR A 673 -29.93 15.09 -33.83
C THR A 673 -29.00 14.25 -32.97
N GLU A 674 -28.95 12.94 -33.21
CA GLU A 674 -28.03 12.02 -32.55
C GLU A 674 -26.86 11.66 -33.47
N SER A 675 -25.64 11.71 -32.93
CA SER A 675 -24.41 11.31 -33.61
C SER A 675 -23.68 10.27 -32.76
N PRO A 676 -23.77 8.97 -33.12
CA PRO A 676 -23.01 7.93 -32.46
C PRO A 676 -21.56 7.93 -32.95
N THR A 677 -20.64 7.62 -32.05
CA THR A 677 -19.21 7.47 -32.35
C THR A 677 -18.63 6.38 -31.44
N THR A 678 -17.77 5.53 -31.98
CA THR A 678 -17.03 4.54 -31.18
C THR A 678 -15.54 4.84 -31.26
N GLY A 679 -14.78 4.26 -30.34
CA GLY A 679 -13.33 4.37 -30.38
C GLY A 679 -12.64 3.62 -29.25
N SER A 680 -11.36 3.92 -29.09
CA SER A 680 -10.52 3.37 -28.04
C SER A 680 -9.94 4.47 -27.17
N ALA A 681 -9.76 4.16 -25.90
CA ALA A 681 -9.13 5.03 -24.91
C ALA A 681 -8.06 4.24 -24.16
N LEU A 682 -7.00 4.92 -23.74
CA LEU A 682 -5.88 4.35 -23.00
C LEU A 682 -5.52 5.26 -21.83
N PHE A 683 -5.53 4.70 -20.62
CA PHE A 683 -4.98 5.31 -19.43
C PHE A 683 -3.61 4.72 -19.14
N LYS A 684 -2.57 5.50 -19.43
CA LYS A 684 -1.17 5.11 -19.30
C LYS A 684 -0.53 5.73 -18.05
N PRO A 685 -0.07 4.95 -17.06
CA PRO A 685 0.56 5.49 -15.86
C PRO A 685 1.88 6.19 -16.18
N ARG A 686 2.19 7.27 -15.46
CA ARG A 686 3.48 7.96 -15.55
C ARG A 686 3.89 8.60 -14.22
N TYR A 687 5.16 9.00 -14.11
CA TYR A 687 5.62 9.82 -12.99
C TYR A 687 4.84 11.13 -12.92
N THR A 688 4.60 11.59 -11.70
CA THR A 688 3.93 12.87 -11.45
C THR A 688 4.80 14.00 -11.99
N THR A 689 4.18 14.89 -12.77
CA THR A 689 4.87 16.04 -13.37
C THR A 689 4.75 17.30 -12.53
N LEU A 690 3.83 17.31 -11.56
CA LEU A 690 3.58 18.41 -10.64
C LEU A 690 3.68 17.95 -9.18
N PRO A 691 4.21 18.80 -8.28
CA PRO A 691 4.27 18.49 -6.84
C PRO A 691 2.87 18.40 -6.22
N GLY A 692 2.75 17.60 -5.15
CA GLY A 692 1.51 17.46 -4.37
C GLY A 692 0.53 16.41 -4.88
N TYR A 693 0.77 15.81 -6.05
CA TYR A 693 0.01 14.66 -6.55
C TYR A 693 0.71 13.35 -6.22
N GLU A 694 -0.07 12.31 -5.92
CA GLU A 694 0.46 10.98 -5.64
C GLU A 694 0.63 10.15 -6.91
N ARG A 695 -0.30 10.29 -7.87
CA ARG A 695 -0.30 9.49 -9.12
C ARG A 695 -0.75 10.33 -10.29
N GLU A 696 -0.29 9.94 -11.47
CA GLU A 696 -0.58 10.64 -12.72
C GLU A 696 -0.68 9.68 -13.90
N TYR A 697 -1.77 9.75 -14.67
CA TYR A 697 -2.00 8.98 -15.88
C TYR A 697 -2.10 9.92 -17.08
N LEU A 698 -1.46 9.54 -18.19
CA LEU A 698 -1.73 10.11 -19.50
C LEU A 698 -2.91 9.36 -20.13
N TYR A 699 -3.98 10.09 -20.39
CA TYR A 699 -5.15 9.61 -21.12
C TYR A 699 -5.00 9.94 -22.61
N THR A 700 -5.22 8.96 -23.46
CA THR A 700 -5.28 9.15 -24.91
C THR A 700 -6.50 8.47 -25.49
N GLU A 701 -7.24 9.17 -26.35
CA GLU A 701 -8.45 8.68 -27.00
C GLU A 701 -8.33 8.79 -28.51
N THR A 702 -8.76 7.75 -29.22
CA THR A 702 -8.80 7.71 -30.69
C THR A 702 -10.19 7.28 -31.13
N GLU A 703 -10.85 8.13 -31.92
CA GLU A 703 -12.15 7.85 -32.53
C GLU A 703 -11.95 7.00 -33.80
N THR A 704 -12.78 5.98 -33.99
CA THR A 704 -12.83 5.23 -35.25
C THR A 704 -13.76 5.96 -36.23
N GLU A 705 -13.25 6.34 -37.41
CA GLU A 705 -14.08 6.96 -38.46
C GLU A 705 -15.18 5.98 -38.89
N THR A 706 -16.44 6.32 -38.60
CA THR A 706 -17.59 5.69 -39.23
C THR A 706 -17.75 6.30 -40.61
N ASP A 707 -17.20 5.63 -41.63
CA ASP A 707 -17.52 5.94 -43.03
C ASP A 707 -19.03 5.65 -43.22
N PRO A 708 -19.88 6.64 -43.55
CA PRO A 708 -21.29 6.38 -43.74
C PRO A 708 -21.46 5.56 -45.01
N GLN A 709 -21.64 4.24 -44.87
CA GLN A 709 -22.02 3.41 -46.01
C GLN A 709 -23.34 3.92 -46.61
N PRO A 710 -23.43 4.08 -47.95
CA PRO A 710 -24.69 4.35 -48.62
C PRO A 710 -25.66 3.20 -48.35
N GLN A 711 -26.86 3.51 -47.87
CA GLN A 711 -27.95 2.56 -47.74
C GLN A 711 -28.36 1.98 -49.10
N ASP A 712 -28.88 0.75 -49.05
CA ASP A 712 -29.50 -0.07 -50.10
C ASP A 712 -28.61 -0.86 -51.07
N GLN A 713 -28.36 -2.13 -50.71
CA GLN A 713 -28.72 -3.29 -51.55
C GLN A 713 -28.70 -4.63 -50.78
N ALA A 714 -29.68 -5.49 -51.09
CA ALA A 714 -30.07 -6.74 -50.43
C ALA A 714 -28.99 -7.86 -50.42
N PRO A 715 -29.12 -8.91 -49.58
CA PRO A 715 -28.01 -9.78 -49.21
C PRO A 715 -27.79 -10.93 -50.20
N SER A 716 -26.52 -11.22 -50.54
CA SER A 716 -26.15 -12.52 -51.13
C SER A 716 -24.91 -13.12 -50.47
N ARG A 717 -25.14 -14.31 -49.86
CA ARG A 717 -24.28 -15.47 -49.54
C ARG A 717 -22.93 -15.27 -48.78
N PRO A 718 -22.59 -16.11 -47.77
CA PRO A 718 -21.37 -15.94 -46.99
C PRO A 718 -20.16 -16.68 -47.62
N PRO A 719 -18.92 -16.18 -47.46
CA PRO A 719 -17.72 -16.99 -47.58
C PRO A 719 -17.14 -17.43 -46.23
N ARG A 720 -16.39 -18.53 -46.29
CA ARG A 720 -15.76 -19.30 -45.19
C ARG A 720 -14.53 -18.59 -44.57
N PRO A 721 -14.09 -19.02 -43.36
CA PRO A 721 -13.04 -18.32 -42.59
C PRO A 721 -11.63 -18.58 -43.15
N ILE A 722 -10.83 -17.51 -43.25
CA ILE A 722 -9.38 -17.57 -43.50
C ILE A 722 -8.66 -17.02 -42.26
N THR A 723 -7.78 -17.85 -41.73
CA THR A 723 -6.78 -17.62 -40.68
C THR A 723 -5.82 -16.48 -41.04
N THR A 724 -5.59 -15.55 -40.10
CA THR A 724 -4.61 -14.45 -40.25
C THR A 724 -3.37 -14.69 -39.39
N GLU A 725 -2.25 -14.96 -40.06
CA GLU A 725 -0.90 -14.60 -39.60
C GLU A 725 -0.61 -13.14 -40.01
N PRO A 726 0.18 -12.35 -39.24
CA PRO A 726 0.51 -10.98 -39.62
C PRO A 726 1.74 -10.94 -40.53
N SER A 727 1.58 -10.43 -41.75
CA SER A 727 2.70 -10.07 -42.63
C SER A 727 3.04 -8.59 -42.48
N ARG A 728 4.36 -8.33 -42.47
CA ARG A 728 5.01 -7.01 -42.42
C ARG A 728 4.76 -6.22 -43.72
N SER A 729 4.42 -4.95 -43.59
CA SER A 729 4.85 -3.93 -44.57
C SER A 729 5.29 -2.66 -43.84
N SER A 730 6.54 -2.31 -44.09
CA SER A 730 7.19 -1.04 -43.78
C SER A 730 6.84 0.00 -44.85
N ASP A 731 6.84 1.26 -44.40
CA ASP A 731 6.83 2.52 -45.16
C ASP A 731 5.50 3.28 -45.15
N SER A 732 5.45 4.34 -44.34
CA SER A 732 5.26 5.70 -44.85
C SER A 732 5.33 6.74 -43.73
N ASN A 733 6.11 7.80 -43.96
CA ASN A 733 5.88 9.12 -43.37
C ASN A 733 4.41 9.52 -43.57
N THR A 734 3.61 9.43 -42.53
CA THR A 734 2.26 10.01 -42.48
C THR A 734 2.21 10.99 -41.32
N THR A 735 1.99 12.26 -41.64
CA THR A 735 1.61 13.32 -40.72
C THR A 735 0.53 12.82 -39.75
N PRO A 736 0.58 13.08 -38.43
CA PRO A 736 -0.47 12.62 -37.52
C PRO A 736 -1.79 13.31 -37.88
N GLY A 737 -2.75 12.53 -38.37
CA GLY A 737 -4.12 12.97 -38.64
C GLY A 737 -4.81 13.41 -37.35
N GLY A 738 -5.68 14.41 -37.45
CA GLY A 738 -6.34 15.11 -36.33
C GLY A 738 -7.38 14.32 -35.53
N GLY A 739 -7.14 13.04 -35.21
CA GLY A 739 -8.08 12.15 -34.51
C GLY A 739 -7.70 11.69 -33.10
N VAL A 740 -6.48 12.00 -32.61
CA VAL A 740 -6.01 11.57 -31.28
C VAL A 740 -6.16 12.72 -30.27
N LYS A 741 -6.93 12.47 -29.21
CA LYS A 741 -7.22 13.39 -28.11
C LYS A 741 -6.41 12.99 -26.87
N GLN A 742 -5.84 13.94 -26.12
CA GLN A 742 -5.01 13.63 -24.94
C GLN A 742 -5.33 14.53 -23.74
N SER A 743 -5.31 13.94 -22.55
CA SER A 743 -5.49 14.64 -21.26
C SER A 743 -4.64 13.98 -20.17
N VAL A 744 -4.40 14.66 -19.05
CA VAL A 744 -3.61 14.20 -17.92
C VAL A 744 -4.52 14.11 -16.70
N TYR A 745 -4.61 12.92 -16.12
CA TYR A 745 -5.37 12.64 -14.91
C TYR A 745 -4.41 12.56 -13.73
N ARG A 746 -4.70 13.25 -12.62
CA ARG A 746 -3.88 13.26 -11.41
C ARG A 746 -4.74 12.95 -10.19
N LEU A 747 -4.23 12.10 -9.31
CA LEU A 747 -4.85 11.78 -8.02
C LEU A 747 -4.15 12.57 -6.92
N LEU A 748 -4.92 13.32 -6.14
CA LEU A 748 -4.44 13.87 -4.87
C LEU A 748 -4.38 12.74 -3.85
N GLY A 749 -3.21 12.51 -3.26
CA GLY A 749 -3.04 11.44 -2.26
C GLY A 749 -3.44 11.87 -0.84
N ASP A 750 -3.34 10.91 0.09
CA ASP A 750 -3.66 11.09 1.51
C ASP A 750 -2.69 12.01 2.29
N GLY A 751 -1.73 12.71 1.65
CA GLY A 751 -0.79 13.58 2.39
C GLY A 751 0.14 14.46 1.55
N ASP A 752 0.55 15.57 2.16
CA ASP A 752 1.53 16.58 1.70
C ASP A 752 1.28 17.10 0.27
N GLY A 753 0.09 17.66 0.04
CA GLY A 753 -0.12 18.60 -1.07
C GLY A 753 0.81 19.80 -0.85
N GLY A 754 1.87 19.92 -1.66
CA GLY A 754 2.81 21.03 -1.57
C GLY A 754 2.10 22.39 -1.47
N SER A 755 2.70 23.32 -0.72
CA SER A 755 2.12 24.63 -0.38
C SER A 755 1.67 25.47 -1.58
N ALA A 756 2.15 25.16 -2.79
CA ALA A 756 1.92 25.89 -4.03
C ALA A 756 0.48 25.86 -4.57
N LEU A 757 -0.41 25.00 -4.04
CA LEU A 757 -1.79 24.87 -4.51
C LEU A 757 -2.84 25.27 -3.46
N ARG A 758 -2.54 26.09 -2.45
CA ARG A 758 -3.47 26.49 -1.36
C ARG A 758 -4.64 27.41 -1.79
N ASP A 759 -5.57 26.90 -2.57
CA ASP A 759 -6.99 27.33 -2.51
C ASP A 759 -7.65 26.98 -1.16
N SER A 760 -8.42 27.89 -0.59
CA SER A 760 -8.92 27.88 0.80
C SER A 760 -9.97 26.80 1.16
N ASN A 761 -10.24 25.83 0.28
CA ASN A 761 -11.31 24.84 0.49
C ASN A 761 -10.80 23.53 1.12
N ARG A 762 -11.28 23.21 2.33
CA ARG A 762 -10.89 22.08 3.20
C ARG A 762 -11.28 20.67 2.68
N ASN A 763 -11.81 20.55 1.46
CA ASN A 763 -12.45 19.32 0.96
C ASN A 763 -11.75 18.75 -0.30
N ARG A 764 -10.45 18.40 -0.17
CA ARG A 764 -9.58 18.03 -1.31
C ARG A 764 -9.33 16.54 -1.53
N GLY A 765 -9.36 15.70 -0.49
CA GLY A 765 -8.93 14.28 -0.57
C GLY A 765 -9.72 13.40 -1.55
N ALA A 766 -10.90 13.83 -2.01
CA ALA A 766 -11.79 13.04 -2.86
C ALA A 766 -11.75 13.38 -4.35
N ARG A 767 -10.69 14.04 -4.84
CA ARG A 767 -10.69 14.64 -6.19
C ARG A 767 -9.69 13.98 -7.14
N ILE A 768 -10.19 13.60 -8.31
CA ILE A 768 -9.37 13.26 -9.47
C ILE A 768 -9.30 14.53 -10.33
N HIS A 769 -8.11 15.11 -10.49
CA HIS A 769 -7.91 16.30 -11.30
C HIS A 769 -7.63 15.91 -12.75
N VAL A 770 -8.19 16.65 -13.69
CA VAL A 770 -7.99 16.37 -15.12
C VAL A 770 -7.60 17.66 -15.83
N TRP A 771 -6.55 17.58 -16.65
CA TRP A 771 -5.93 18.71 -17.33
C TRP A 771 -5.65 18.36 -18.79
N ASP A 772 -5.71 19.33 -19.70
CA ASP A 772 -5.25 19.11 -21.06
C ASP A 772 -3.71 19.17 -21.13
N TRP A 773 -3.13 18.35 -22.00
CA TRP A 773 -1.69 18.19 -22.16
C TRP A 773 -0.94 19.50 -22.41
N ASP A 774 -1.59 20.46 -23.06
CA ASP A 774 -0.98 21.71 -23.51
C ASP A 774 -0.92 22.83 -22.44
N CYS A 775 -1.37 22.59 -21.21
CA CYS A 775 -1.51 23.66 -20.21
C CYS A 775 -0.24 23.99 -19.38
N ASP A 776 0.82 23.16 -19.36
CA ASP A 776 1.91 23.32 -18.35
C ASP A 776 3.36 23.31 -18.88
N ALA A 777 3.61 23.42 -20.18
CA ALA A 777 4.96 23.62 -20.71
C ALA A 777 5.35 25.12 -20.69
N GLY A 778 5.32 25.74 -19.51
CA GLY A 778 5.42 27.20 -19.38
C GLY A 778 6.03 27.70 -18.07
N THR A 779 7.01 27.00 -17.49
CA THR A 779 7.93 27.64 -16.53
C THR A 779 9.38 27.35 -16.93
N ASN A 780 10.08 28.42 -17.31
CA ASN A 780 11.50 28.42 -17.64
C ASN A 780 12.31 27.82 -16.48
N THR A 781 12.86 26.62 -16.66
CA THR A 781 14.04 26.19 -15.92
C THR A 781 15.25 26.94 -16.49
N LYS A 782 15.52 28.13 -15.95
CA LYS A 782 16.88 28.66 -16.02
C LYS A 782 17.75 27.75 -15.16
N SER A 783 18.74 27.14 -15.81
CA SER A 783 19.86 26.46 -15.20
C SER A 783 20.52 27.34 -14.14
N ASP A 784 20.56 26.87 -12.91
CA ASP A 784 21.46 27.41 -11.88
C ASP A 784 22.90 27.01 -12.22
N ALA A 785 23.60 27.93 -12.87
CA ALA A 785 25.05 27.95 -12.98
C ALA A 785 25.50 29.40 -12.75
N ASP A 786 26.35 29.58 -11.74
CA ASP A 786 26.97 30.84 -11.26
C ASP A 786 25.98 31.89 -10.73
N ILE A 787 26.19 32.54 -9.57
CA ILE A 787 27.31 33.44 -9.28
C ILE A 787 27.33 33.71 -7.75
N GLY A 788 28.53 33.70 -7.17
CA GLY A 788 28.81 34.35 -5.89
C GLY A 788 29.00 35.86 -6.01
N SER A 789 28.82 36.56 -4.89
CA SER A 789 29.16 37.97 -4.62
C SER A 789 28.14 39.06 -5.02
N GLY A 790 27.64 39.74 -3.99
CA GLY A 790 27.95 41.15 -3.78
C GLY A 790 27.06 42.23 -4.44
N VAL A 791 26.39 42.98 -3.55
CA VAL A 791 26.16 44.44 -3.57
C VAL A 791 24.79 44.97 -4.06
N LYS A 792 24.31 45.94 -3.25
CA LYS A 792 23.08 46.73 -3.20
C LYS A 792 22.74 47.52 -4.48
N GLY A 793 21.45 47.84 -4.66
CA GLY A 793 21.02 49.00 -5.46
C GLY A 793 19.51 49.10 -5.73
N ASP A 794 18.97 50.29 -5.52
CA ASP A 794 17.59 50.79 -5.51
C ASP A 794 16.74 50.72 -6.80
N GLU A 795 15.43 50.94 -6.57
CA GLU A 795 14.40 51.68 -7.34
C GLU A 795 13.94 51.27 -8.76
N GLY A 796 12.63 50.95 -8.83
CA GLY A 796 11.60 51.52 -9.71
C GLY A 796 11.85 51.76 -11.20
N SER A 797 11.06 51.13 -12.08
CA SER A 797 10.28 51.83 -13.13
C SER A 797 9.42 50.86 -13.96
N ARG A 798 8.21 51.31 -14.29
CA ARG A 798 7.31 50.73 -15.30
C ARG A 798 7.86 51.02 -16.70
N CYS A 799 7.85 50.03 -17.59
CA CYS A 799 7.76 50.27 -19.03
C CYS A 799 6.96 49.17 -19.72
N ALA A 800 5.86 49.57 -20.33
CA ALA A 800 5.15 48.82 -21.36
C ALA A 800 5.89 48.96 -22.70
N SER A 801 6.06 47.87 -23.43
CA SER A 801 6.33 47.93 -24.87
C SER A 801 5.88 46.65 -25.57
N SER A 802 4.96 46.85 -26.51
CA SER A 802 4.50 45.95 -27.57
C SER A 802 5.59 45.58 -28.58
N SER A 803 5.59 44.34 -29.07
CA SER A 803 5.94 43.91 -30.46
C SER A 803 6.06 42.37 -30.49
N SER A 804 5.10 41.67 -31.08
CA SER A 804 5.06 41.22 -32.48
C SER A 804 5.88 39.96 -32.79
N SER A 805 5.13 38.88 -33.05
CA SER A 805 5.38 37.81 -34.02
C SER A 805 6.73 37.06 -34.00
N CYS A 806 6.70 35.84 -33.46
CA CYS A 806 7.40 34.70 -34.05
C CYS A 806 6.49 33.46 -33.99
N GLN A 807 5.68 33.26 -35.03
CA GLN A 807 5.05 31.98 -35.34
C GLN A 807 6.14 30.99 -35.78
N LYS A 808 6.36 29.94 -34.98
CA LYS A 808 6.89 28.67 -35.49
C LYS A 808 5.86 27.58 -35.17
N GLY A 809 5.34 26.98 -36.24
CA GLY A 809 4.21 26.07 -36.21
C GLY A 809 4.50 24.79 -35.42
N ARG A 810 3.74 24.57 -34.36
CA ARG A 810 3.34 23.23 -33.91
C ARG A 810 1.95 22.97 -34.46
N VAL A 811 1.78 21.81 -35.10
CA VAL A 811 0.50 21.32 -35.61
C VAL A 811 -0.47 21.17 -34.43
N ARG A 812 -1.51 22.01 -34.39
CA ARG A 812 -2.63 21.92 -33.44
C ARG A 812 -3.51 20.72 -33.82
N GLY A 813 -3.52 19.69 -32.99
CA GLY A 813 -4.66 18.75 -32.98
C GLY A 813 -5.87 19.43 -32.31
N PRO A 814 -7.12 19.04 -32.63
CA PRO A 814 -8.28 19.53 -31.89
C PRO A 814 -8.17 19.07 -30.43
N PRO A 815 -8.49 19.93 -29.44
CA PRO A 815 -8.47 19.51 -28.03
C PRO A 815 -9.39 18.30 -27.84
N ALA A 816 -9.10 17.49 -26.82
CA ALA A 816 -10.11 16.60 -26.29
C ALA A 816 -11.25 17.50 -25.81
N GLU A 817 -12.29 17.71 -26.62
CA GLU A 817 -13.49 18.38 -26.12
C GLU A 817 -13.92 17.61 -24.86
N ARG A 818 -13.68 18.22 -23.69
CA ARG A 818 -14.27 17.92 -22.38
C ARG A 818 -13.59 16.81 -21.56
N PHE A 819 -12.54 17.17 -20.83
CA PHE A 819 -12.07 16.48 -19.61
C PHE A 819 -11.18 17.43 -18.76
N SER A 820 -11.56 18.69 -18.59
CA SER A 820 -10.65 19.74 -18.08
C SER A 820 -10.82 20.10 -16.60
N HIS A 821 -11.56 19.30 -15.82
CA HIS A 821 -12.02 19.72 -14.48
C HIS A 821 -11.94 18.62 -13.43
N SER A 822 -11.83 19.01 -12.16
CA SER A 822 -11.73 18.07 -11.04
C SER A 822 -13.03 17.27 -10.85
N VAL A 823 -12.93 15.95 -10.79
CA VAL A 823 -14.03 15.03 -10.49
C VAL A 823 -14.07 14.75 -9.00
N ARG A 824 -15.16 15.14 -8.34
CA ARG A 824 -15.45 14.77 -6.95
C ARG A 824 -16.27 13.48 -6.95
N VAL A 825 -15.81 12.44 -6.27
CA VAL A 825 -16.51 11.14 -6.21
C VAL A 825 -17.35 10.98 -4.94
N SER A 826 -18.50 10.32 -5.07
CA SER A 826 -19.36 9.92 -3.95
C SER A 826 -18.85 8.66 -3.26
N GLN A 827 -19.45 8.29 -2.14
CA GLN A 827 -19.30 6.95 -1.60
C GLN A 827 -19.91 5.90 -2.54
N ALA A 828 -19.38 4.68 -2.53
CA ALA A 828 -19.95 3.56 -3.27
C ALA A 828 -21.28 3.10 -2.65
N SER A 829 -22.22 2.65 -3.47
CA SER A 829 -23.47 2.03 -3.03
C SER A 829 -23.69 0.67 -3.69
N LEU A 830 -24.20 -0.30 -2.93
CA LEU A 830 -24.43 -1.66 -3.41
C LEU A 830 -25.48 -1.67 -4.52
N GLY A 831 -25.20 -2.34 -5.65
CA GLY A 831 -26.14 -2.47 -6.76
C GLY A 831 -27.29 -3.43 -6.46
N GLY A 832 -28.46 -3.17 -7.04
CA GLY A 832 -29.61 -4.09 -7.03
C GLY A 832 -29.71 -4.88 -8.33
N GLY A 833 -29.84 -6.21 -8.24
CA GLY A 833 -30.07 -7.09 -9.41
C GLY A 833 -28.82 -7.58 -10.15
N GLY A 834 -29.04 -8.40 -11.18
CA GLY A 834 -27.98 -8.90 -12.07
C GLY A 834 -27.39 -7.78 -12.93
N PHE A 835 -26.07 -7.79 -13.13
CA PHE A 835 -25.39 -6.80 -13.97
C PHE A 835 -25.48 -7.21 -15.44
N ASP A 836 -26.37 -6.58 -16.21
CA ASP A 836 -26.42 -6.80 -17.66
C ASP A 836 -25.31 -6.02 -18.37
N ARG A 837 -24.46 -6.73 -19.11
CA ARG A 837 -23.32 -6.16 -19.85
C ARG A 837 -23.70 -5.49 -21.17
N GLY A 838 -24.99 -5.39 -21.52
CA GLY A 838 -25.44 -4.75 -22.75
C GLY A 838 -26.95 -4.51 -22.74
N ASP A 839 -27.33 -3.35 -23.29
CA ASP A 839 -28.68 -2.87 -23.62
C ASP A 839 -29.69 -2.66 -22.47
N GLU A 840 -30.04 -1.39 -22.23
CA GLU A 840 -31.07 -0.94 -21.28
C GLU A 840 -32.52 -1.32 -21.68
N HIS A 841 -32.72 -2.35 -22.52
CA HIS A 841 -34.04 -2.78 -22.97
C HIS A 841 -34.20 -4.30 -22.97
N GLU A 842 -34.22 -4.92 -21.79
CA GLU A 842 -35.11 -6.06 -21.51
C GLU A 842 -35.05 -6.41 -20.01
N GLN A 843 -36.10 -6.05 -19.28
CA GLN A 843 -36.29 -6.50 -17.91
C GLN A 843 -36.75 -7.97 -17.96
N LYS A 844 -35.82 -8.92 -17.90
CA LYS A 844 -36.16 -10.35 -17.77
C LYS A 844 -36.25 -10.76 -16.30
N ASP A 845 -37.35 -11.46 -16.03
CA ASP A 845 -37.82 -11.86 -14.71
C ASP A 845 -36.78 -12.57 -13.85
N ALA A 846 -36.85 -12.26 -12.56
CA ALA A 846 -36.16 -12.93 -11.48
C ALA A 846 -36.54 -14.42 -11.44
N GLY A 847 -35.63 -15.30 -11.86
CA GLY A 847 -35.93 -16.72 -11.91
C GLY A 847 -34.74 -17.59 -12.35
N GLY A 848 -33.60 -17.44 -11.69
CA GLY A 848 -32.46 -18.36 -11.85
C GLY A 848 -31.50 -18.17 -10.69
N ASN A 849 -30.97 -19.26 -10.13
CA ASN A 849 -29.94 -19.26 -9.08
C ASN A 849 -28.77 -18.35 -9.52
N GLY A 850 -28.86 -17.07 -9.17
CA GLY A 850 -28.01 -16.03 -9.70
C GLY A 850 -26.60 -16.19 -9.14
N SER A 851 -25.60 -16.23 -10.03
CA SER A 851 -24.20 -16.12 -9.64
C SER A 851 -24.05 -14.94 -8.69
N GLY A 852 -23.69 -15.18 -7.43
CA GLY A 852 -23.64 -14.20 -6.33
C GLY A 852 -22.60 -13.07 -6.49
N ARG A 853 -22.52 -12.46 -7.67
CA ARG A 853 -21.66 -11.33 -8.01
C ARG A 853 -22.32 -10.06 -7.49
N ARG A 854 -21.68 -9.45 -6.49
CA ARG A 854 -22.07 -8.15 -5.94
C ARG A 854 -21.26 -7.07 -6.63
N TRP A 855 -21.95 -6.10 -7.22
CA TRP A 855 -21.38 -4.91 -7.81
C TRP A 855 -21.82 -3.68 -7.02
N TYR A 856 -21.09 -2.58 -7.16
CA TYR A 856 -21.45 -1.32 -6.51
C TYR A 856 -21.20 -0.13 -7.44
N ARG A 857 -22.03 0.90 -7.28
CA ARG A 857 -22.09 2.11 -8.09
C ARG A 857 -21.40 3.25 -7.34
N ILE A 858 -20.60 4.04 -8.05
CA ILE A 858 -20.03 5.30 -7.53
C ILE A 858 -20.37 6.42 -8.50
N CYS A 859 -20.86 7.55 -7.99
CA CYS A 859 -21.12 8.74 -8.80
C CYS A 859 -19.95 9.71 -8.69
N GLY A 860 -19.72 10.51 -9.72
CA GLY A 860 -18.77 11.61 -9.68
C GLY A 860 -19.34 12.85 -10.38
N ILE A 861 -18.95 14.03 -9.92
CA ILE A 861 -19.37 15.30 -10.51
C ILE A 861 -18.13 16.14 -10.82
N GLY A 862 -18.06 16.68 -12.04
CA GLY A 862 -17.09 17.71 -12.46
C GLY A 862 -17.81 18.99 -12.88
N GLU A 863 -17.20 20.15 -12.62
CA GLU A 863 -17.75 21.48 -12.92
C GLU A 863 -16.73 22.37 -13.64
N ASN A 864 -17.17 23.11 -14.67
CA ASN A 864 -16.34 24.11 -15.36
C ASN A 864 -16.45 25.48 -14.69
N THR A 865 -15.35 26.01 -14.17
CA THR A 865 -15.29 27.34 -13.54
C THR A 865 -14.90 28.47 -14.49
N ASP A 866 -14.55 28.17 -15.74
CA ASP A 866 -13.98 29.14 -16.67
C ASP A 866 -15.05 29.91 -17.45
N GLY A 867 -15.79 30.76 -16.74
CA GLY A 867 -16.39 32.04 -17.20
C GLY A 867 -17.41 32.11 -18.35
N TRP A 868 -17.49 31.15 -19.27
CA TRP A 868 -18.38 31.21 -20.45
C TRP A 868 -18.96 29.82 -20.74
N GLY A 869 -20.19 29.56 -20.29
CA GLY A 869 -20.94 28.31 -20.53
C GLY A 869 -20.58 27.19 -19.56
N GLY A 870 -21.20 27.17 -18.38
CA GLY A 870 -20.97 26.19 -17.32
C GLY A 870 -21.43 24.79 -17.73
N ALA A 871 -20.50 23.96 -18.21
CA ALA A 871 -20.74 22.54 -18.42
C ALA A 871 -20.61 21.78 -17.09
N THR A 872 -21.57 20.89 -16.82
CA THR A 872 -21.49 19.91 -15.73
C THR A 872 -21.29 18.51 -16.31
N TRP A 873 -20.46 17.72 -15.64
CA TRP A 873 -20.18 16.33 -15.99
C TRP A 873 -20.58 15.41 -14.87
N GLU A 874 -21.40 14.41 -15.20
CA GLU A 874 -21.79 13.34 -14.29
C GLU A 874 -21.10 12.04 -14.71
N TYR A 875 -20.34 11.47 -13.78
CA TYR A 875 -19.65 10.21 -13.94
C TYR A 875 -20.37 9.14 -13.15
N THR A 876 -20.50 7.93 -13.70
CA THR A 876 -20.95 6.76 -12.96
C THR A 876 -19.97 5.62 -13.19
N PHE A 877 -19.37 5.10 -12.12
CA PHE A 877 -18.46 3.96 -12.14
C PHE A 877 -19.16 2.73 -11.56
N TYR A 878 -19.06 1.60 -12.28
CA TYR A 878 -19.56 0.31 -11.83
C TYR A 878 -18.38 -0.60 -11.50
N LEU A 879 -18.33 -1.06 -10.26
CA LEU A 879 -17.24 -1.87 -9.77
C LEU A 879 -17.72 -3.25 -9.30
N GLU A 880 -16.89 -4.26 -9.52
CA GLU A 880 -16.98 -5.58 -8.90
C GLU A 880 -15.71 -5.78 -8.04
N GLY A 881 -15.88 -5.92 -6.73
CA GLY A 881 -14.78 -6.16 -5.79
C GLY A 881 -13.80 -5.01 -5.67
N VAL A 882 -12.78 -4.89 -6.51
CA VAL A 882 -11.89 -3.71 -6.60
C VAL A 882 -11.64 -3.26 -8.04
N SER A 883 -12.33 -3.85 -9.02
CA SER A 883 -12.19 -3.53 -10.45
C SER A 883 -13.37 -2.73 -10.97
N ILE A 884 -13.10 -1.72 -11.80
CA ILE A 884 -14.13 -1.09 -12.65
C ILE A 884 -14.38 -2.02 -13.83
N ILE A 885 -15.66 -2.27 -14.12
CA ILE A 885 -16.10 -3.09 -15.27
C ILE A 885 -16.77 -2.25 -16.37
N ARG A 886 -17.35 -1.11 -15.99
CA ARG A 886 -18.00 -0.15 -16.87
C ARG A 886 -17.97 1.21 -16.20
N TRP A 887 -17.84 2.27 -16.99
CA TRP A 887 -18.13 3.61 -16.48
C TRP A 887 -18.76 4.50 -17.55
N GLU A 888 -19.50 5.49 -17.11
CA GLU A 888 -20.26 6.38 -17.96
C GLU A 888 -19.94 7.82 -17.60
N CYS A 889 -19.96 8.68 -18.61
CA CYS A 889 -19.85 10.13 -18.46
C CYS A 889 -20.98 10.78 -19.25
N VAL A 890 -21.78 11.59 -18.58
CA VAL A 890 -22.81 12.42 -19.19
C VAL A 890 -22.39 13.87 -19.04
N SER A 891 -22.34 14.60 -20.15
CA SER A 891 -22.02 16.04 -20.17
C SER A 891 -23.13 16.82 -20.84
N ALA A 892 -23.53 17.95 -20.26
CA ALA A 892 -24.49 18.88 -20.84
C ALA A 892 -23.84 20.25 -21.05
N ILE A 893 -24.00 20.82 -22.26
CA ILE A 893 -23.51 22.16 -22.61
C ILE A 893 -24.64 22.95 -23.27
N GLU A 894 -24.83 24.19 -22.82
CA GLU A 894 -25.78 25.16 -23.39
C GLU A 894 -25.00 26.14 -24.28
N LEU A 895 -25.02 25.92 -25.59
CA LEU A 895 -24.57 26.91 -26.58
C LEU A 895 -25.80 27.66 -27.11
N GLU A 896 -25.64 28.94 -27.48
CA GLU A 896 -26.64 30.02 -27.68
C GLU A 896 -27.99 29.71 -28.40
N SER A 897 -28.23 28.50 -28.89
CA SER A 897 -29.44 28.11 -29.65
C SER A 897 -29.76 26.60 -29.63
N GLY A 898 -29.12 25.80 -28.76
CA GLY A 898 -29.42 24.37 -28.71
C GLY A 898 -28.60 23.55 -27.72
N ARG A 899 -29.28 22.89 -26.77
CA ARG A 899 -28.68 22.08 -25.71
C ARG A 899 -27.98 20.85 -26.31
N LYS A 900 -26.69 20.66 -26.02
CA LYS A 900 -25.90 19.49 -26.43
C LYS A 900 -25.69 18.56 -25.24
N LEU A 901 -26.24 17.35 -25.30
CA LEU A 901 -26.02 16.26 -24.34
C LEU A 901 -25.08 15.24 -24.97
N THR A 902 -23.98 14.91 -24.29
CA THR A 902 -23.09 13.82 -24.72
C THR A 902 -23.03 12.76 -23.64
N ARG A 903 -23.52 11.55 -23.94
CA ARG A 903 -23.36 10.35 -23.12
C ARG A 903 -22.23 9.52 -23.72
N LYS A 904 -21.22 9.21 -22.93
CA LYS A 904 -20.13 8.32 -23.31
C LYS A 904 -20.07 7.15 -22.34
N VAL A 905 -20.11 5.94 -22.87
CA VAL A 905 -20.04 4.69 -22.11
C VAL A 905 -18.70 4.03 -22.44
N TYR A 906 -17.95 3.70 -21.41
CA TYR A 906 -16.68 2.99 -21.51
C TYR A 906 -16.85 1.58 -20.98
N LEU A 907 -16.41 0.63 -21.78
CA LEU A 907 -16.39 -0.79 -21.47
C LEU A 907 -14.93 -1.25 -21.52
N ARG A 908 -14.54 -1.99 -20.50
CA ARG A 908 -13.16 -2.40 -20.27
C ARG A 908 -12.73 -3.53 -21.17
#